data_AF-A0A1I8N6Q5-F1
#
_entry.id   AF-A0A1I8N6Q5-F1
#
_cell.length_a   1.000
_cell.length_b   1.000
_cell.length_c   1.000
_cell.angle_alpha   90.00
_cell.angle_beta   90.00
_cell.angle_gamma   90.00
#
_symmetry.space_group_name_H-M   'P 1'
#
loop_
_entity.id
_entity.type
_entity.pdbx_description
1 polymer ?
#
loop_
_entity_poly.entity_id
_entity_poly.type
_entity_poly.pdbx_seq_one_letter_code
_entity_poly.pdbx_strand_id
1 'polypeptide(L)'
;VTVTRLAMMNHCRALTMACRYTEGETMVCVLDFKREVGLWHAVLTSVLNGMHVLFIPYALMKLRPSSWMQLITKHRASCCLVKSRDLHWGLLATKDHKDISLSSLRMLLVADGANPWSLSSCDQFLSVFQPKGLRADAICPCASSSEVFTVSLRRPGRSTVGFSQSATGRGVLSMAALSHGVVRVDSEDSLTSLTLQDCGQVMPTATIVVVRSDGHPVLCKTDQVGEICVTSGATGSTYYELEGLTNTTFKVQPLLEDPECDKDGQTIKSKPISEDFFVRSGLLGFLGPGGLVFVCGSRDGLMTVTGRKHNADDIIATVLAVEPMRFIYRGRIAVFSIKVLRDERVCVIAEQRPDCSEEESFQWMSRVLQAVDSIHQVGIYCLALVPPNHLPKTPLGGINLCEARRRFLDGTLHPANVLMCPHTCVTNLPKPREIHQGVQSTAKLSSSGCGITDTSVGPASVMVGNLVQGNRLAIAQGRDLGLSEDNERKHQLITGVLRWRASTSPDHVLFTLLNSKGSIAKTLTCSELHKRAEKIAALLQEKGKIEPNDHVALIFPPGLDLLCAFYGCLYLGAIPITIRPPHPQNLITTLPTVRMIVDVSKSVIVLSIQSIIKLLKSREAASSIDPKTWPTILDIDENPKRKLPNVHNAQLDSTAYLDFSVSTCGRLSGVNINHRSLSSICASLKLACELYPSRHVALCLDPYCGLGFAMWTLIGVYSGHHSILIAPYEVEANPSLWLSTLSQHRVRDTFCSYGVIELCTKALSNSIPVLKQRNIDLRCVRTCVVVAEERPRVQLTQQFCKLFQALGLNTRCVSTSFGCRVNPAICVQGASSAESAQVYVDLRALRNNRVALVERGAPNSLCLIESGKLLPGVKVIIANPETKGHCGDSHLGEIWVQSSHNANGYYTIYGDETDYNDHFNAKLVTGATTEVYARTGYLGFLRRTECSQSVSVLDETTPSIASRDSDNDSINSLNQSHANLIPTTGNSVTLSEQGESEQHDAVYVVGALDEVIALRGMNYHPIDIENSVLRCHKRIAESAVFTWTNLLVVVVELDGNESEALDLVPLVTNTVLEEHQLIVGVVVVVDPGIVPINSRGEKQRMHLRDGFLADQLDPI
;
A
#
# COMPACT_ATOMS: atom_id res chain seq x y z
N VAL A 1 -7.93 40.49 1.45
CA VAL A 1 -7.40 41.59 0.61
C VAL A 1 -7.46 42.88 1.40
N THR A 2 -6.39 43.66 1.45
CA THR A 2 -6.36 45.00 2.03
C THR A 2 -6.86 46.01 1.00
N VAL A 3 -7.66 46.98 1.45
CA VAL A 3 -8.26 48.00 0.59
C VAL A 3 -7.91 49.37 1.16
N THR A 4 -7.27 50.21 0.35
CA THR A 4 -6.94 51.58 0.77
C THR A 4 -8.19 52.47 0.73
N ARG A 5 -8.21 53.52 1.57
CA ARG A 5 -9.31 54.50 1.56
C ARG A 5 -9.49 55.17 0.19
N LEU A 6 -8.38 55.43 -0.51
CA LEU A 6 -8.39 55.99 -1.85
C LEU A 6 -9.01 55.03 -2.85
N ALA A 7 -8.60 53.75 -2.85
CA ALA A 7 -9.16 52.74 -3.74
C ALA A 7 -10.66 52.53 -3.51
N MET A 8 -11.09 52.52 -2.25
CA MET A 8 -12.50 52.44 -1.88
C MET A 8 -13.32 53.58 -2.48
N MET A 9 -12.87 54.84 -2.34
CA MET A 9 -13.56 56.01 -2.90
C MET A 9 -13.54 56.02 -4.43
N ASN A 10 -12.41 55.68 -5.05
CA ASN A 10 -12.28 55.61 -6.49
C ASN A 10 -13.21 54.55 -7.09
N HIS A 11 -13.32 53.38 -6.46
CA HIS A 11 -14.22 52.32 -6.90
C HIS A 11 -15.68 52.76 -6.84
N CYS A 12 -16.11 53.37 -5.73
CA CYS A 12 -17.50 53.87 -5.60
C CYS A 12 -17.82 54.96 -6.65
N ARG A 13 -16.87 55.85 -6.95
CA ARG A 13 -17.02 56.85 -8.02
C ARG A 13 -17.11 56.22 -9.41
N ALA A 14 -16.25 55.23 -9.69
CA ALA A 14 -16.28 54.50 -10.95
C ALA A 14 -17.60 53.75 -11.15
N LEU A 15 -18.12 53.09 -10.10
CA LEU A 15 -19.43 52.46 -10.10
C LEU A 15 -20.56 53.48 -10.32
N THR A 16 -20.53 54.61 -9.63
CA THR A 16 -21.49 55.71 -9.81
C THR A 16 -21.55 56.16 -11.27
N MET A 17 -20.39 56.36 -11.90
CA MET A 17 -20.29 56.78 -13.30
C MET A 17 -20.77 55.69 -14.27
N ALA A 18 -20.37 54.44 -14.06
CA ALA A 18 -20.70 53.31 -14.94
C ALA A 18 -22.18 52.93 -14.86
N CYS A 19 -22.73 52.89 -13.64
CA CYS A 19 -24.12 52.53 -13.36
C CYS A 19 -25.08 53.72 -13.44
N ARG A 20 -24.56 54.96 -13.47
CA ARG A 20 -25.33 56.21 -13.38
C ARG A 20 -26.26 56.24 -12.17
N TYR A 21 -25.71 55.97 -10.99
CA TYR A 21 -26.49 56.06 -9.75
C TYR A 21 -26.82 57.52 -9.45
N THR A 22 -28.05 57.77 -8.98
CA THR A 22 -28.51 59.10 -8.61
C THR A 22 -29.17 59.08 -7.23
N GLU A 23 -29.23 60.27 -6.60
CA GLU A 23 -29.87 60.45 -5.30
C GLU A 23 -31.37 60.09 -5.35
N GLY A 24 -31.85 59.43 -4.29
CA GLY A 24 -33.26 59.04 -4.15
C GLY A 24 -33.66 57.76 -4.92
N GLU A 25 -32.75 57.12 -5.65
CA GLU A 25 -33.04 55.82 -6.28
C GLU A 25 -33.24 54.72 -5.24
N THR A 26 -34.19 53.81 -5.51
CA THR A 26 -34.43 52.63 -4.67
C THR A 26 -33.79 51.38 -5.30
N MET A 27 -32.94 50.69 -4.54
CA MET A 27 -32.27 49.45 -4.92
C MET A 27 -32.75 48.27 -4.08
N VAL A 28 -32.96 47.11 -4.71
CA VAL A 28 -33.21 45.84 -4.01
C VAL A 28 -31.96 44.96 -4.08
N CYS A 29 -31.40 44.58 -2.93
CA CYS A 29 -30.20 43.75 -2.85
C CYS A 29 -30.54 42.37 -2.24
N VAL A 30 -30.33 41.33 -3.06
CA VAL A 30 -30.44 39.92 -2.65
C VAL A 30 -29.07 39.33 -2.29
N LEU A 31 -28.00 39.98 -2.74
CA LEU A 31 -26.62 39.57 -2.50
C LEU A 31 -26.21 39.79 -1.03
N ASP A 32 -25.16 39.08 -0.61
CA ASP A 32 -24.54 39.30 0.70
C ASP A 32 -23.90 40.70 0.77
N PHE A 33 -24.44 41.57 1.62
CA PHE A 33 -23.96 42.93 1.80
C PHE A 33 -22.55 43.02 2.40
N LYS A 34 -22.01 41.91 2.92
CA LYS A 34 -20.68 41.86 3.53
C LYS A 34 -19.55 41.61 2.52
N ARG A 35 -19.86 41.20 1.29
CA ARG A 35 -18.85 40.76 0.30
C ARG A 35 -19.15 41.26 -1.11
N GLU A 36 -18.08 41.41 -1.90
CA GLU A 36 -18.12 41.64 -3.36
C GLU A 36 -19.16 42.69 -3.79
N VAL A 37 -19.95 42.40 -4.83
CA VAL A 37 -20.93 43.30 -5.43
C VAL A 37 -21.97 43.80 -4.42
N GLY A 38 -22.39 42.96 -3.46
CA GLY A 38 -23.32 43.36 -2.42
C GLY A 38 -22.75 44.47 -1.53
N LEU A 39 -21.49 44.32 -1.08
CA LEU A 39 -20.79 45.36 -0.32
C LEU A 39 -20.59 46.63 -1.15
N TRP A 40 -20.04 46.49 -2.36
CA TRP A 40 -19.63 47.62 -3.18
C TRP A 40 -20.81 48.45 -3.69
N HIS A 41 -21.87 47.82 -4.21
CA HIS A 41 -23.03 48.54 -4.74
C HIS A 41 -24.04 48.92 -3.65
N ALA A 42 -24.41 47.97 -2.79
CA ALA A 42 -25.56 48.15 -1.90
C ALA A 42 -25.21 48.87 -0.58
N VAL A 43 -23.94 48.85 -0.16
CA VAL A 43 -23.50 49.52 1.08
C VAL A 43 -22.66 50.76 0.79
N LEU A 44 -21.55 50.62 0.08
CA LEU A 44 -20.59 51.70 -0.06
C LEU A 44 -21.04 52.74 -1.10
N THR A 45 -21.41 52.30 -2.30
CA THR A 45 -21.82 53.21 -3.38
C THR A 45 -23.19 53.82 -3.14
N SER A 46 -24.10 53.12 -2.47
CA SER A 46 -25.42 53.64 -2.10
C SER A 46 -25.33 54.80 -1.12
N VAL A 47 -24.44 54.71 -0.11
CA VAL A 47 -24.17 55.79 0.84
C VAL A 47 -23.56 57.00 0.14
N LEU A 48 -22.61 56.78 -0.78
CA LEU A 48 -21.99 57.87 -1.55
C LEU A 48 -23.02 58.67 -2.37
N ASN A 49 -24.06 58.01 -2.88
CA ASN A 49 -25.06 58.61 -3.77
C ASN A 49 -26.39 58.97 -3.11
N GLY A 50 -26.58 58.69 -1.81
CA GLY A 50 -27.87 58.92 -1.15
C GLY A 50 -29.01 58.03 -1.68
N MET A 51 -28.73 56.76 -1.95
CA MET A 51 -29.72 55.79 -2.43
C MET A 51 -30.43 55.08 -1.28
N HIS A 52 -31.67 54.64 -1.51
CA HIS A 52 -32.43 53.82 -0.57
C HIS A 52 -32.29 52.33 -0.92
N VAL A 53 -31.79 51.50 0.00
CA VAL A 53 -31.49 50.09 -0.27
C VAL A 53 -32.34 49.16 0.58
N LEU A 54 -33.03 48.24 -0.08
CA LEU A 54 -33.83 47.18 0.53
C LEU A 54 -33.04 45.86 0.50
N PHE A 55 -32.58 45.42 1.67
CA PHE A 55 -31.89 44.14 1.82
C PHE A 55 -32.84 42.99 2.06
N ILE A 56 -32.60 41.87 1.38
CA ILE A 56 -33.43 40.67 1.50
C ILE A 56 -32.54 39.54 2.02
N PRO A 57 -32.72 39.13 3.28
CA PRO A 57 -31.96 38.03 3.84
C PRO A 57 -32.21 36.72 3.08
N TYR A 58 -31.14 35.95 2.84
CA TYR A 58 -31.24 34.65 2.17
C TYR A 58 -32.20 33.67 2.86
N ALA A 59 -32.30 33.72 4.19
CA ALA A 59 -33.25 32.92 4.97
C ALA A 59 -34.72 33.20 4.56
N LEU A 60 -35.05 34.46 4.26
CA LEU A 60 -36.38 34.85 3.79
C LEU A 60 -36.63 34.35 2.36
N MET A 61 -35.62 34.45 1.49
CA MET A 61 -35.72 33.93 0.12
C MET A 61 -35.97 32.42 0.08
N LYS A 62 -35.35 31.65 0.98
CA LYS A 62 -35.53 30.20 1.06
C LYS A 62 -36.99 29.81 1.37
N LEU A 63 -37.68 30.63 2.15
CA LEU A 63 -39.09 30.43 2.51
C LEU A 63 -40.04 31.03 1.45
N ARG A 64 -39.70 32.19 0.89
CA ARG A 64 -40.51 32.92 -0.09
C ARG A 64 -39.64 33.50 -1.22
N PRO A 65 -39.37 32.72 -2.28
CA PRO A 65 -38.45 33.13 -3.35
C PRO A 65 -38.93 34.34 -4.17
N SER A 66 -40.23 34.62 -4.20
CA SER A 66 -40.84 35.74 -4.92
C SER A 66 -40.72 37.09 -4.19
N SER A 67 -40.25 37.10 -2.94
CA SER A 67 -40.22 38.29 -2.06
C SER A 67 -39.46 39.48 -2.65
N TRP A 68 -38.35 39.25 -3.35
CA TRP A 68 -37.55 40.33 -3.93
C TRP A 68 -38.24 41.02 -5.12
N MET A 69 -38.93 40.26 -5.96
CA MET A 69 -39.74 40.79 -7.07
C MET A 69 -40.97 41.55 -6.56
N GLN A 70 -41.58 41.08 -5.46
CA GLN A 70 -42.67 41.80 -4.80
C GLN A 70 -42.21 43.15 -4.25
N LEU A 71 -41.02 43.21 -3.65
CA LEU A 71 -40.44 44.46 -3.15
C LEU A 71 -40.08 45.44 -4.27
N ILE A 72 -39.58 44.95 -5.41
CA ILE A 72 -39.40 45.77 -6.62
C ILE A 72 -40.72 46.43 -7.02
N THR A 73 -41.80 45.66 -7.06
CA THR A 73 -43.12 46.17 -7.45
C THR A 73 -43.65 47.18 -6.43
N LYS A 74 -43.59 46.84 -5.13
CA LYS A 74 -44.12 47.65 -4.03
C LYS A 74 -43.41 48.99 -3.89
N HIS A 75 -42.08 49.00 -4.02
CA HIS A 75 -41.26 50.20 -3.82
C HIS A 75 -40.82 50.85 -5.13
N ARG A 76 -41.30 50.36 -6.29
CA ARG A 76 -40.89 50.81 -7.63
C ARG A 76 -39.36 50.94 -7.76
N ALA A 77 -38.65 49.91 -7.31
CA ALA A 77 -37.19 49.92 -7.31
C ALA A 77 -36.64 50.07 -8.74
N SER A 78 -35.66 50.95 -8.93
CA SER A 78 -35.04 51.18 -10.24
C SER A 78 -33.89 50.21 -10.50
N CYS A 79 -33.23 49.72 -9.45
CA CYS A 79 -32.07 48.84 -9.53
C CYS A 79 -32.27 47.57 -8.69
N CYS A 80 -31.77 46.42 -9.16
CA CYS A 80 -31.75 45.18 -8.38
C CYS A 80 -30.44 44.42 -8.58
N LEU A 81 -29.92 43.83 -7.50
CA LEU A 81 -28.69 43.03 -7.47
C LEU A 81 -29.02 41.57 -7.14
N VAL A 82 -28.64 40.64 -8.03
CA VAL A 82 -28.98 39.21 -7.96
C VAL A 82 -27.85 38.33 -8.51
N LYS A 83 -27.88 37.03 -8.18
CA LYS A 83 -27.13 35.97 -8.87
C LYS A 83 -28.05 35.18 -9.81
N SER A 84 -27.52 34.45 -10.79
CA SER A 84 -28.33 33.59 -11.68
C SER A 84 -29.18 32.57 -10.93
N ARG A 85 -28.67 32.03 -9.81
CA ARG A 85 -29.43 31.15 -8.93
C ARG A 85 -30.70 31.81 -8.39
N ASP A 86 -30.64 33.10 -8.07
CA ASP A 86 -31.78 33.85 -7.53
C ASP A 86 -32.85 34.07 -8.62
N LEU A 87 -32.42 34.28 -9.87
CA LEU A 87 -33.31 34.31 -11.04
C LEU A 87 -34.03 32.97 -11.22
N HIS A 88 -33.31 31.86 -11.12
CA HIS A 88 -33.90 30.52 -11.22
C HIS A 88 -34.90 30.23 -10.09
N TRP A 89 -34.60 30.63 -8.86
CA TRP A 89 -35.55 30.52 -7.75
C TRP A 89 -36.79 31.40 -7.98
N GLY A 90 -36.61 32.58 -8.58
CA GLY A 90 -37.72 33.40 -9.05
C GLY A 90 -38.60 32.69 -10.09
N LEU A 91 -38.00 31.97 -11.04
CA LEU A 91 -38.75 31.18 -12.04
C LEU A 91 -39.59 30.05 -11.42
N LEU A 92 -39.06 29.36 -10.40
CA LEU A 92 -39.78 28.28 -9.72
C LEU A 92 -40.99 28.77 -8.91
N ALA A 93 -40.97 30.03 -8.47
CA ALA A 93 -42.07 30.65 -7.72
C ALA A 93 -43.20 31.22 -8.60
N THR A 94 -43.26 30.84 -9.89
CA THR A 94 -44.21 31.38 -10.89
C THR A 94 -45.69 31.39 -10.49
N LYS A 95 -46.11 30.45 -9.64
CA LYS A 95 -47.48 30.38 -9.10
C LYS A 95 -47.84 31.53 -8.15
N ASP A 96 -46.85 32.20 -7.55
CA ASP A 96 -47.03 33.31 -6.59
C ASP A 96 -47.05 34.69 -7.26
N HIS A 97 -47.04 34.76 -8.60
CA HIS A 97 -46.71 35.99 -9.34
C HIS A 97 -47.91 36.83 -9.83
N LYS A 98 -49.09 36.75 -9.21
CA LYS A 98 -50.29 37.44 -9.75
C LYS A 98 -50.16 38.97 -9.84
N ASP A 99 -49.41 39.59 -8.93
CA ASP A 99 -49.31 41.06 -8.81
C ASP A 99 -47.88 41.63 -9.00
N ILE A 100 -47.01 40.94 -9.76
CA ILE A 100 -45.60 41.37 -9.96
C ILE A 100 -45.46 42.21 -11.23
N SER A 101 -44.83 43.40 -11.11
CA SER A 101 -44.46 44.26 -12.23
C SER A 101 -42.99 44.69 -12.13
N LEU A 102 -42.21 44.40 -13.18
CA LEU A 102 -40.78 44.72 -13.27
C LEU A 102 -40.50 45.92 -14.18
N SER A 103 -41.53 46.67 -14.59
CA SER A 103 -41.40 47.82 -15.50
C SER A 103 -40.61 49.00 -14.92
N SER A 104 -40.48 49.07 -13.59
CA SER A 104 -39.68 50.10 -12.89
C SER A 104 -38.17 49.85 -12.97
N LEU A 105 -37.73 48.62 -13.29
CA LEU A 105 -36.32 48.29 -13.35
C LEU A 105 -35.65 48.90 -14.57
N ARG A 106 -34.64 49.75 -14.32
CA ARG A 106 -33.68 50.17 -15.35
C ARG A 106 -32.45 49.27 -15.39
N MET A 107 -32.13 48.61 -14.28
CA MET A 107 -30.93 47.77 -14.13
C MET A 107 -31.21 46.57 -13.22
N LEU A 108 -30.92 45.38 -13.73
CA LEU A 108 -30.87 44.12 -13.01
C LEU A 108 -29.44 43.59 -13.15
N LEU A 109 -28.62 43.82 -12.12
CA LEU A 109 -27.22 43.43 -12.12
C LEU A 109 -27.07 41.96 -11.73
N VAL A 110 -26.48 41.15 -12.61
CA VAL A 110 -26.25 39.72 -12.40
C VAL A 110 -24.80 39.48 -12.01
N ALA A 111 -24.58 39.15 -10.74
CA ALA A 111 -23.28 39.09 -10.09
C ALA A 111 -22.80 37.65 -9.83
N ASP A 112 -22.65 36.89 -10.91
CA ASP A 112 -22.14 35.50 -10.85
C ASP A 112 -20.61 35.40 -10.95
N GLY A 113 -19.92 36.54 -11.08
CA GLY A 113 -18.46 36.58 -11.21
C GLY A 113 -18.02 35.94 -12.52
N ALA A 114 -17.57 34.68 -12.45
CA ALA A 114 -16.92 33.96 -13.54
C ALA A 114 -17.82 32.98 -14.33
N ASN A 115 -19.12 32.91 -14.02
CA ASN A 115 -19.99 31.83 -14.49
C ASN A 115 -20.66 32.14 -15.86
N PRO A 116 -20.32 31.41 -16.94
CA PRO A 116 -20.90 31.60 -18.26
C PRO A 116 -22.36 31.13 -18.38
N TRP A 117 -22.80 30.20 -17.53
CA TRP A 117 -24.12 29.56 -17.57
C TRP A 117 -25.25 30.44 -17.03
N SER A 118 -24.90 31.59 -16.46
CA SER A 118 -25.83 32.67 -16.10
C SER A 118 -26.72 33.06 -17.27
N LEU A 119 -26.24 32.95 -18.52
CA LEU A 119 -26.98 33.26 -19.74
C LEU A 119 -28.29 32.48 -19.86
N SER A 120 -28.27 31.16 -19.65
CA SER A 120 -29.48 30.33 -19.75
C SER A 120 -30.56 30.76 -18.74
N SER A 121 -30.14 31.11 -17.51
CA SER A 121 -31.04 31.59 -16.46
C SER A 121 -31.55 33.00 -16.77
N CYS A 122 -30.71 33.86 -17.35
CA CYS A 122 -31.12 35.19 -17.80
C CYS A 122 -32.13 35.13 -18.94
N ASP A 123 -31.91 34.29 -19.96
CA ASP A 123 -32.80 34.12 -21.11
C ASP A 123 -34.16 33.53 -20.68
N GLN A 124 -34.15 32.51 -19.82
CA GLN A 124 -35.37 31.96 -19.24
C GLN A 124 -36.11 32.99 -18.38
N PHE A 125 -35.40 33.74 -17.54
CA PHE A 125 -36.00 34.79 -16.72
C PHE A 125 -36.60 35.90 -17.58
N LEU A 126 -35.88 36.35 -18.61
CA LEU A 126 -36.35 37.36 -19.55
C LEU A 126 -37.62 36.89 -20.26
N SER A 127 -37.63 35.68 -20.83
CA SER A 127 -38.80 35.15 -21.55
C SER A 127 -40.07 35.11 -20.69
N VAL A 128 -39.95 34.76 -19.41
CA VAL A 128 -41.10 34.65 -18.48
C VAL A 128 -41.60 36.02 -18.00
N PHE A 129 -40.69 36.98 -17.78
CA PHE A 129 -41.03 38.26 -17.16
C PHE A 129 -41.08 39.45 -18.14
N GLN A 130 -40.78 39.24 -19.41
CA GLN A 130 -40.95 40.24 -20.46
C GLN A 130 -42.42 40.75 -20.55
N PRO A 131 -43.47 39.89 -20.48
CA PRO A 131 -44.86 40.37 -20.42
C PRO A 131 -45.18 41.21 -19.17
N LYS A 132 -44.36 41.09 -18.11
CA LYS A 132 -44.48 41.84 -16.85
C LYS A 132 -43.63 43.10 -16.80
N GLY A 133 -43.16 43.57 -17.96
CA GLY A 133 -42.46 44.84 -18.13
C GLY A 133 -40.94 44.79 -17.99
N LEU A 134 -40.33 43.60 -17.85
CA LEU A 134 -38.87 43.48 -17.84
C LEU A 134 -38.31 43.72 -19.25
N ARG A 135 -37.36 44.66 -19.37
CA ARG A 135 -36.71 44.99 -20.65
C ARG A 135 -35.42 44.19 -20.81
N ALA A 136 -35.09 43.77 -22.03
CA ALA A 136 -33.86 43.02 -22.32
C ALA A 136 -32.59 43.81 -21.98
N ASP A 137 -32.61 45.13 -22.22
CA ASP A 137 -31.49 46.05 -21.92
C ASP A 137 -31.32 46.35 -20.41
N ALA A 138 -32.26 45.91 -19.58
CA ALA A 138 -32.14 46.04 -18.13
C ALA A 138 -31.24 44.95 -17.53
N ILE A 139 -31.05 43.80 -18.19
CA ILE A 139 -30.21 42.71 -17.68
C ILE A 139 -28.73 43.05 -17.91
N CYS A 140 -28.01 43.24 -16.81
CA CYS A 140 -26.64 43.73 -16.81
C CYS A 140 -25.72 42.69 -16.12
N PRO A 141 -25.10 41.75 -16.86
CA PRO A 141 -24.05 40.91 -16.29
C PRO A 141 -22.84 41.76 -15.87
N CYS A 142 -22.17 41.36 -14.79
CA CYS A 142 -20.92 41.96 -14.35
C CYS A 142 -19.87 40.91 -13.99
N ALA A 143 -18.62 41.22 -14.31
CA ALA A 143 -17.46 40.45 -13.88
C ALA A 143 -16.84 41.13 -12.65
N SER A 144 -16.69 40.38 -11.56
CA SER A 144 -16.09 40.87 -10.33
C SER A 144 -15.23 39.82 -9.64
N SER A 145 -14.23 40.26 -8.89
CA SER A 145 -13.37 39.42 -8.06
C SER A 145 -12.99 40.13 -6.76
N SER A 146 -12.44 39.41 -5.78
CA SER A 146 -12.06 39.95 -4.48
C SER A 146 -10.82 40.87 -4.55
N GLU A 147 -9.91 40.61 -5.49
CA GLU A 147 -8.65 41.34 -5.66
C GLU A 147 -8.82 42.66 -6.41
N VAL A 148 -9.71 42.68 -7.41
CA VAL A 148 -9.89 43.81 -8.35
C VAL A 148 -11.29 44.45 -8.28
N PHE A 149 -12.15 43.96 -7.39
CA PHE A 149 -13.55 44.39 -7.26
C PHE A 149 -14.32 44.18 -8.58
N THR A 150 -15.12 45.15 -9.06
CA THR A 150 -15.79 45.06 -10.37
C THR A 150 -14.80 45.36 -11.52
N VAL A 151 -14.64 44.40 -12.42
CA VAL A 151 -13.73 44.45 -13.58
C VAL A 151 -14.42 45.07 -14.80
N SER A 152 -15.60 44.57 -15.13
CA SER A 152 -16.44 45.04 -16.23
C SER A 152 -17.91 44.91 -15.85
N LEU A 153 -18.73 45.78 -16.41
CA LEU A 153 -20.19 45.66 -16.28
C LEU A 153 -20.89 46.13 -17.54
N ARG A 154 -22.01 45.48 -17.86
CA ARG A 154 -22.92 45.96 -18.88
C ARG A 154 -23.70 47.16 -18.36
N ARG A 155 -23.67 48.25 -19.12
CA ARG A 155 -24.31 49.53 -18.72
C ARG A 155 -25.78 49.56 -19.20
N PRO A 156 -26.73 50.03 -18.38
CA PRO A 156 -28.14 50.10 -18.72
C PRO A 156 -28.43 51.17 -19.79
N GLY A 157 -29.36 50.88 -20.71
CA GLY A 157 -29.62 51.68 -21.90
C GLY A 157 -30.31 53.04 -21.65
N ARG A 158 -29.59 54.14 -21.97
CA ARG A 158 -30.04 55.38 -22.65
C ARG A 158 -28.81 56.26 -22.93
N SER A 159 -28.24 56.20 -24.14
CA SER A 159 -27.30 57.21 -24.64
C SER A 159 -27.91 57.94 -25.84
N THR A 160 -28.14 59.24 -25.70
CA THR A 160 -28.51 60.16 -26.78
C THR A 160 -27.28 60.85 -27.40
N VAL A 161 -26.06 60.41 -27.06
CA VAL A 161 -24.81 61.01 -27.54
C VAL A 161 -23.86 59.92 -28.05
N GLY A 162 -23.73 59.83 -29.37
CA GLY A 162 -22.50 59.50 -30.11
C GLY A 162 -21.86 58.10 -30.02
N PHE A 163 -22.17 57.26 -29.04
CA PHE A 163 -21.64 55.89 -28.97
C PHE A 163 -22.77 54.87 -29.09
N SER A 164 -22.58 53.89 -29.98
CA SER A 164 -23.61 53.01 -30.55
C SER A 164 -24.48 52.33 -29.49
N GLN A 165 -25.68 51.90 -29.92
CA GLN A 165 -26.49 50.90 -29.22
C GLN A 165 -25.58 49.86 -28.56
N SER A 166 -25.79 49.62 -27.26
CA SER A 166 -25.06 48.67 -26.42
C SER A 166 -24.70 47.42 -27.23
N ALA A 167 -23.45 47.32 -27.70
CA ALA A 167 -23.02 46.20 -28.52
C ALA A 167 -23.03 44.96 -27.64
N THR A 168 -24.09 44.15 -27.72
CA THR A 168 -24.15 42.86 -27.05
C THR A 168 -23.36 41.88 -27.89
N GLY A 169 -22.24 41.40 -27.36
CA GLY A 169 -21.43 40.36 -27.96
C GLY A 169 -21.85 39.00 -27.40
N ARG A 170 -22.53 38.20 -28.21
CA ARG A 170 -22.78 36.78 -27.93
C ARG A 170 -21.89 35.96 -28.87
N GLY A 171 -21.15 35.01 -28.32
CA GLY A 171 -20.25 34.15 -29.08
C GLY A 171 -20.47 32.70 -28.74
N VAL A 172 -20.46 31.84 -29.75
CA VAL A 172 -20.55 30.37 -29.59
C VAL A 172 -19.17 29.81 -29.85
N LEU A 173 -18.57 29.22 -28.81
CA LEU A 173 -17.18 28.79 -28.83
C LEU A 173 -17.07 27.26 -28.74
N SER A 174 -16.06 26.70 -29.39
CA SER A 174 -15.76 25.27 -29.27
C SER A 174 -15.12 24.98 -27.91
N MET A 175 -15.72 24.08 -27.11
CA MET A 175 -15.15 23.64 -25.83
C MET A 175 -13.81 22.91 -26.02
N ALA A 176 -13.64 22.20 -27.15
CA ALA A 176 -12.37 21.57 -27.49
C ALA A 176 -11.24 22.61 -27.66
N ALA A 177 -11.49 23.71 -28.37
CA ALA A 177 -10.51 24.78 -28.53
C ALA A 177 -10.23 25.50 -27.20
N LEU A 178 -11.27 25.77 -26.41
CA LEU A 178 -11.13 26.38 -25.07
C LEU A 178 -10.25 25.52 -24.15
N SER A 179 -10.31 24.20 -24.28
CA SER A 179 -9.45 23.30 -23.50
C SER A 179 -7.95 23.40 -23.83
N HIS A 180 -7.60 23.95 -25.00
CA HIS A 180 -6.22 24.31 -25.36
C HIS A 180 -5.89 25.78 -25.06
N GLY A 181 -6.80 26.51 -24.40
CA GLY A 181 -6.66 27.94 -24.13
C GLY A 181 -6.83 28.82 -25.37
N VAL A 182 -7.55 28.34 -26.40
CA VAL A 182 -7.75 29.04 -27.67
C VAL A 182 -9.23 29.32 -27.91
N VAL A 183 -9.53 30.52 -28.39
CA VAL A 183 -10.89 30.96 -28.73
C VAL A 183 -11.15 30.60 -30.20
N ARG A 184 -12.10 29.69 -30.45
CA ARG A 184 -12.57 29.33 -31.79
C ARG A 184 -14.09 29.33 -31.82
N VAL A 185 -14.65 29.99 -32.83
CA VAL A 185 -16.11 30.03 -33.05
C VAL A 185 -16.59 28.68 -33.55
N ASP A 186 -17.74 28.24 -33.06
CA ASP A 186 -18.40 26.98 -33.43
C ASP A 186 -19.88 27.23 -33.81
N SER A 187 -20.55 26.22 -34.37
CA SER A 187 -21.97 26.27 -34.72
C SER A 187 -22.89 26.11 -33.50
N GLU A 188 -24.02 26.81 -33.49
CA GLU A 188 -25.01 26.81 -32.38
C GLU A 188 -25.61 25.44 -32.06
N ASP A 189 -25.67 24.52 -33.04
CA ASP A 189 -26.28 23.19 -32.88
C ASP A 189 -25.31 22.12 -32.33
N SER A 190 -24.05 22.47 -32.09
CA SER A 190 -23.04 21.52 -31.61
C SER A 190 -23.14 21.29 -30.10
N LEU A 191 -23.23 20.02 -29.68
CA LEU A 191 -23.21 19.59 -28.27
C LEU A 191 -21.87 19.90 -27.58
N THR A 192 -20.81 20.18 -28.34
CA THR A 192 -19.48 20.55 -27.83
C THR A 192 -19.23 22.06 -27.89
N SER A 193 -20.28 22.85 -28.10
CA SER A 193 -20.20 24.32 -28.09
C SER A 193 -20.62 24.91 -26.75
N LEU A 194 -19.95 25.99 -26.35
CA LEU A 194 -20.26 26.82 -25.19
C LEU A 194 -20.69 28.20 -25.68
N THR A 195 -21.91 28.60 -25.34
CA THR A 195 -22.37 29.97 -25.60
C THR A 195 -21.89 30.89 -24.48
N LEU A 196 -21.12 31.92 -24.83
CA LEU A 196 -20.64 32.95 -23.92
C LEU A 196 -21.28 34.31 -24.24
N GLN A 197 -21.61 35.05 -23.19
CA GLN A 197 -22.06 36.44 -23.27
C GLN A 197 -21.00 37.38 -22.69
N ASP A 198 -20.81 38.54 -23.30
CA ASP A 198 -19.97 39.59 -22.73
C ASP A 198 -20.46 40.04 -21.35
N CYS A 199 -19.50 40.36 -20.47
CA CYS A 199 -19.74 41.00 -19.17
C CYS A 199 -19.74 42.54 -19.29
N GLY A 200 -19.95 43.08 -20.49
CA GLY A 200 -19.91 44.51 -20.80
C GLY A 200 -18.51 45.09 -20.96
N GLN A 201 -18.43 46.41 -20.75
CA GLN A 201 -17.20 47.19 -20.97
C GLN A 201 -16.38 47.31 -19.69
N VAL A 202 -15.08 47.53 -19.87
CA VAL A 202 -14.13 47.84 -18.79
C VAL A 202 -14.62 49.03 -17.94
N MET A 203 -14.36 48.95 -16.64
CA MET A 203 -14.69 50.03 -15.71
C MET A 203 -13.99 51.36 -16.07
N PRO A 204 -14.64 52.52 -15.86
CA PRO A 204 -14.00 53.81 -16.07
C PRO A 204 -12.70 53.92 -15.25
N THR A 205 -11.64 54.49 -15.85
CA THR A 205 -10.30 54.65 -15.24
C THR A 205 -9.53 53.36 -14.95
N ALA A 206 -10.02 52.21 -15.42
CA ALA A 206 -9.31 50.94 -15.36
C ALA A 206 -8.74 50.57 -16.74
N THR A 207 -7.53 50.01 -16.73
CA THR A 207 -6.90 49.40 -17.91
C THR A 207 -6.78 47.91 -17.67
N ILE A 208 -7.15 47.11 -18.67
CA ILE A 208 -7.15 45.65 -18.59
C ILE A 208 -6.21 45.07 -19.62
N VAL A 209 -5.48 44.03 -19.21
CA VAL A 209 -4.70 43.16 -20.09
C VAL A 209 -5.04 41.71 -19.77
N VAL A 210 -4.84 40.83 -20.74
CA VAL A 210 -5.00 39.38 -20.57
C VAL A 210 -3.61 38.77 -20.67
N VAL A 211 -3.18 38.07 -19.63
CA VAL A 211 -1.86 37.44 -19.57
C VAL A 211 -1.99 35.93 -19.40
N ARG A 212 -0.94 35.19 -19.73
CA ARG A 212 -0.88 33.75 -19.52
C ARG A 212 -1.18 33.41 -18.05
N SER A 213 -2.03 32.41 -17.84
CA SER A 213 -2.42 31.95 -16.50
C SER A 213 -1.26 31.30 -15.74
N ASP A 214 -0.35 30.65 -16.47
CA ASP A 214 0.77 29.87 -15.94
C ASP A 214 2.10 30.40 -16.49
N GLY A 215 3.15 30.39 -15.65
CA GLY A 215 4.48 30.87 -16.00
C GLY A 215 4.60 32.40 -15.95
N HIS A 216 5.48 32.95 -16.79
CA HIS A 216 5.68 34.40 -16.88
C HIS A 216 4.41 35.12 -17.38
N PRO A 217 4.11 36.34 -16.88
CA PRO A 217 2.91 37.10 -17.24
C PRO A 217 3.00 37.72 -18.64
N VAL A 218 3.11 36.87 -19.67
CA VAL A 218 3.18 37.30 -21.07
C VAL A 218 1.77 37.58 -21.59
N LEU A 219 1.62 38.64 -22.38
CA LEU A 219 0.36 39.03 -23.00
C LEU A 219 -0.18 37.93 -23.91
N CYS A 220 -1.46 37.59 -23.74
CA CYS A 220 -2.15 36.66 -24.63
C CYS A 220 -2.45 37.31 -25.98
N LYS A 221 -2.43 36.49 -27.05
CA LYS A 221 -2.95 36.90 -28.36
C LYS A 221 -4.47 37.05 -28.31
N THR A 222 -5.06 37.73 -29.29
CA THR A 222 -6.51 37.98 -29.34
C THR A 222 -7.36 36.72 -29.40
N ASP A 223 -6.80 35.60 -29.88
CA ASP A 223 -7.44 34.29 -29.96
C ASP A 223 -7.05 33.37 -28.79
N GLN A 224 -6.42 33.89 -27.73
CA GLN A 224 -6.00 33.11 -26.57
C GLN A 224 -6.75 33.52 -25.31
N VAL A 225 -7.06 32.51 -24.49
CA VAL A 225 -7.64 32.69 -23.15
C VAL A 225 -6.51 32.84 -22.14
N GLY A 226 -6.61 33.83 -21.27
CA GLY A 226 -5.67 34.06 -20.19
C GLY A 226 -6.34 34.59 -18.93
N GLU A 227 -5.52 34.91 -17.93
CA GLU A 227 -5.96 35.58 -16.71
C GLU A 227 -6.09 37.08 -16.96
N ILE A 228 -7.26 37.63 -16.62
CA ILE A 228 -7.55 39.04 -16.72
C ILE A 228 -6.80 39.77 -15.60
N CYS A 229 -5.96 40.74 -15.96
CA CYS A 229 -5.25 41.59 -15.04
C CYS A 229 -5.70 43.03 -15.19
N VAL A 230 -5.89 43.71 -14.07
CA VAL A 230 -6.44 45.07 -14.02
C VAL A 230 -5.43 46.00 -13.36
N THR A 231 -5.16 47.14 -13.99
CA THR A 231 -4.53 48.28 -13.34
C THR A 231 -5.53 49.42 -13.23
N SER A 232 -5.71 49.93 -12.01
CA SER A 232 -6.61 51.04 -11.72
C SER A 232 -6.29 51.59 -10.34
N GLY A 233 -6.66 52.85 -10.08
CA GLY A 233 -6.68 53.41 -8.72
C GLY A 233 -7.80 52.84 -7.83
N ALA A 234 -8.50 51.79 -8.26
CA ALA A 234 -9.67 51.18 -7.63
C ALA A 234 -9.54 49.64 -7.47
N THR A 235 -8.33 49.13 -7.21
CA THR A 235 -8.05 47.71 -6.92
C THR A 235 -7.61 47.50 -5.45
N GLY A 236 -7.55 46.25 -5.00
CA GLY A 236 -6.93 45.87 -3.73
C GLY A 236 -5.41 46.08 -3.75
N SER A 237 -4.79 46.17 -2.58
CA SER A 237 -3.34 46.43 -2.46
C SER A 237 -2.50 45.21 -2.13
N THR A 238 -2.93 44.39 -1.16
CA THR A 238 -2.16 43.24 -0.67
C THR A 238 -3.06 42.16 -0.08
N TYR A 239 -2.54 40.95 0.11
CA TYR A 239 -3.09 40.02 1.10
C TYR A 239 -2.52 40.36 2.48
N TYR A 240 -3.35 40.21 3.51
CA TYR A 240 -2.93 40.48 4.89
C TYR A 240 -1.89 39.42 5.31
N GLU A 241 -0.68 39.86 5.69
CA GLU A 241 0.45 39.02 6.16
C GLU A 241 0.97 37.95 5.17
N LEU A 242 0.62 38.04 3.87
CA LEU A 242 1.07 37.09 2.84
C LEU A 242 1.88 37.81 1.75
N GLU A 243 3.11 38.21 2.05
CA GLU A 243 3.94 39.02 1.13
C GLU A 243 4.28 38.30 -0.18
N GLY A 244 4.59 37.00 -0.14
CA GLY A 244 4.90 36.21 -1.33
C GLY A 244 3.73 36.18 -2.33
N LEU A 245 2.54 35.79 -1.84
CA LEU A 245 1.31 35.77 -2.64
C LEU A 245 0.89 37.18 -3.08
N THR A 246 1.18 38.18 -2.24
CA THR A 246 0.93 39.59 -2.57
C THR A 246 1.74 40.04 -3.77
N ASN A 247 3.04 39.75 -3.79
CA ASN A 247 3.91 40.16 -4.89
C ASN A 247 3.50 39.47 -6.20
N THR A 248 3.10 38.19 -6.16
CA THR A 248 2.67 37.46 -7.36
C THR A 248 1.32 37.92 -7.91
N THR A 249 0.42 38.43 -7.05
CA THR A 249 -0.95 38.78 -7.45
C THR A 249 -1.14 40.27 -7.69
N PHE A 250 -0.55 41.15 -6.87
CA PHE A 250 -0.79 42.60 -6.91
C PHE A 250 0.32 43.41 -7.59
N LYS A 251 1.49 42.80 -7.85
CA LYS A 251 2.65 43.46 -8.47
C LYS A 251 3.04 42.80 -9.80
N VAL A 252 2.05 42.53 -10.65
CA VAL A 252 2.28 41.87 -11.93
C VAL A 252 2.70 42.91 -12.97
N GLN A 253 3.79 42.64 -13.67
CA GLN A 253 4.24 43.45 -14.81
C GLN A 253 4.09 42.60 -16.09
N PRO A 254 3.08 42.91 -16.93
CA PRO A 254 2.86 42.19 -18.18
C PRO A 254 4.05 42.33 -19.14
N LEU A 255 4.44 41.22 -19.76
CA LEU A 255 5.51 41.14 -20.74
C LEU A 255 4.94 40.98 -22.15
N LEU A 256 5.64 41.52 -23.15
CA LEU A 256 5.20 41.45 -24.55
C LEU A 256 5.56 40.10 -25.19
N GLU A 257 6.73 39.55 -24.84
CA GLU A 257 7.26 38.27 -25.31
C GLU A 257 7.87 37.48 -24.14
N ASP A 258 8.03 36.16 -24.33
CA ASP A 258 8.67 35.29 -23.35
C ASP A 258 10.14 35.72 -23.15
N PRO A 259 10.66 35.75 -21.91
CA PRO A 259 12.04 36.13 -21.67
C PRO A 259 13.01 35.07 -22.24
N GLU A 260 13.95 35.50 -23.07
CA GLU A 260 14.96 34.63 -23.65
C GLU A 260 15.97 34.17 -22.58
N CYS A 261 16.43 32.92 -22.65
CA CYS A 261 17.51 32.42 -21.81
C CYS A 261 18.82 32.41 -22.59
N ASP A 262 19.88 32.94 -21.98
CA ASP A 262 21.21 32.92 -22.57
C ASP A 262 21.81 31.49 -22.55
N LYS A 263 22.92 31.24 -23.26
CA LYS A 263 23.55 29.90 -23.37
C LYS A 263 23.97 29.27 -22.03
N ASP A 264 24.15 30.10 -21.00
CA ASP A 264 24.47 29.70 -19.62
C ASP A 264 23.22 29.56 -18.72
N GLY A 265 22.01 29.64 -19.28
CA GLY A 265 20.75 29.47 -18.56
C GLY A 265 20.29 30.69 -17.75
N GLN A 266 20.93 31.85 -17.91
CA GLN A 266 20.47 33.11 -17.30
C GLN A 266 19.37 33.77 -18.12
N THR A 267 18.26 34.12 -17.48
CA THR A 267 17.10 34.76 -18.12
C THR A 267 17.39 36.23 -18.44
N ILE A 268 17.37 36.59 -19.73
CA ILE A 268 17.46 37.97 -20.21
C ILE A 268 16.17 38.69 -19.81
N LYS A 269 16.28 39.83 -19.10
CA LYS A 269 15.12 40.61 -18.67
C LYS A 269 14.39 41.20 -19.88
N SER A 270 13.23 40.65 -20.23
CA SER A 270 12.33 41.27 -21.20
C SER A 270 11.68 42.52 -20.60
N LYS A 271 11.53 43.57 -21.43
CA LYS A 271 10.98 44.85 -20.97
C LYS A 271 9.46 44.75 -20.78
N PRO A 272 8.90 45.19 -19.64
CA PRO A 272 7.46 45.18 -19.42
C PRO A 272 6.74 46.20 -20.31
N ILE A 273 5.45 45.97 -20.56
CA ILE A 273 4.61 46.81 -21.41
C ILE A 273 4.36 48.19 -20.78
N SER A 274 4.26 48.23 -19.44
CA SER A 274 4.14 49.45 -18.65
C SER A 274 4.99 49.33 -17.38
N GLU A 275 5.41 50.48 -16.84
CA GLU A 275 5.99 50.59 -15.50
C GLU A 275 4.93 50.37 -14.41
N ASP A 276 3.64 50.51 -14.74
CA ASP A 276 2.53 50.31 -13.81
C ASP A 276 2.37 48.83 -13.43
N PHE A 277 2.06 48.60 -12.15
CA PHE A 277 1.70 47.29 -11.66
C PHE A 277 0.23 46.95 -11.98
N PHE A 278 0.01 45.70 -12.37
CA PHE A 278 -1.30 45.12 -12.58
C PHE A 278 -1.63 44.13 -11.46
N VAL A 279 -2.93 44.01 -11.18
CA VAL A 279 -3.48 43.06 -10.22
C VAL A 279 -4.17 41.93 -10.97
N ARG A 280 -3.75 40.69 -10.71
CA ARG A 280 -4.40 39.47 -11.20
C ARG A 280 -5.79 39.33 -10.60
N SER A 281 -6.81 39.20 -11.45
CA SER A 281 -8.20 39.11 -11.00
C SER A 281 -8.63 37.70 -10.60
N GLY A 282 -7.89 36.65 -10.96
CA GLY A 282 -8.36 35.27 -10.85
C GLY A 282 -9.45 34.88 -11.87
N LEU A 283 -9.92 35.80 -12.72
CA LEU A 283 -10.88 35.54 -13.79
C LEU A 283 -10.15 35.17 -15.08
N LEU A 284 -10.63 34.14 -15.77
CA LEU A 284 -10.12 33.68 -17.05
C LEU A 284 -11.03 34.17 -18.17
N GLY A 285 -10.43 34.72 -19.22
CA GLY A 285 -11.19 35.32 -20.31
C GLY A 285 -10.35 35.89 -21.43
N PHE A 286 -11.01 36.62 -22.32
CA PHE A 286 -10.41 37.30 -23.46
C PHE A 286 -11.15 38.61 -23.76
N LEU A 287 -10.51 39.49 -24.54
CA LEU A 287 -11.08 40.77 -24.95
C LEU A 287 -11.70 40.63 -26.35
N GLY A 288 -12.98 40.98 -26.48
CA GLY A 288 -13.69 41.02 -27.75
C GLY A 288 -13.66 42.41 -28.42
N PRO A 289 -14.25 42.53 -29.62
CA PRO A 289 -14.35 43.79 -30.34
C PRO A 289 -15.04 44.89 -29.51
N GLY A 290 -14.58 46.13 -29.60
CA GLY A 290 -15.18 47.26 -28.90
C GLY A 290 -14.90 47.31 -27.38
N GLY A 291 -13.90 46.56 -26.90
CA GLY A 291 -13.51 46.55 -25.48
C GLY A 291 -14.46 45.77 -24.58
N LEU A 292 -15.21 44.83 -25.17
CA LEU A 292 -16.08 43.90 -24.44
C LEU A 292 -15.23 42.82 -23.75
N VAL A 293 -15.53 42.55 -22.49
CA VAL A 293 -14.83 41.52 -21.70
C VAL A 293 -15.65 40.24 -21.72
N PHE A 294 -15.05 39.14 -22.17
CA PHE A 294 -15.63 37.80 -22.09
C PHE A 294 -14.95 37.02 -20.97
N VAL A 295 -15.73 36.54 -20.00
CA VAL A 295 -15.23 35.69 -18.92
C VAL A 295 -15.72 34.27 -19.17
N CYS A 296 -14.78 33.31 -19.19
CA CYS A 296 -15.07 31.90 -19.46
C CYS A 296 -14.84 31.00 -18.23
N GLY A 297 -14.28 31.54 -17.14
CA GLY A 297 -14.07 30.76 -15.92
C GLY A 297 -13.25 31.49 -14.87
N SER A 298 -12.95 30.78 -13.78
CA SER A 298 -12.06 31.26 -12.72
C SER A 298 -10.83 30.36 -12.60
N ARG A 299 -9.73 30.90 -12.09
CA ARG A 299 -8.50 30.15 -11.86
C ARG A 299 -8.68 29.03 -10.83
N ASP A 300 -9.50 29.29 -9.80
CA ASP A 300 -9.79 28.30 -8.74
C ASP A 300 -10.62 27.12 -9.24
N GLY A 301 -11.43 27.31 -10.28
CA GLY A 301 -12.22 26.27 -10.94
C GLY A 301 -11.53 25.61 -12.14
N LEU A 302 -10.31 26.03 -12.49
CA LEU A 302 -9.57 25.50 -13.65
C LEU A 302 -8.77 24.26 -13.25
N MET A 303 -9.06 23.13 -13.90
CA MET A 303 -8.34 21.87 -13.74
C MET A 303 -7.48 21.62 -14.97
N THR A 304 -6.28 21.06 -14.79
CA THR A 304 -5.40 20.72 -15.92
C THR A 304 -5.18 19.22 -15.97
N VAL A 305 -5.82 18.55 -16.93
CA VAL A 305 -5.77 17.09 -17.10
C VAL A 305 -5.11 16.79 -18.43
N THR A 306 -4.05 15.98 -18.44
CA THR A 306 -3.31 15.59 -19.66
C THR A 306 -2.87 16.77 -20.54
N GLY A 307 -2.58 17.92 -19.92
CA GLY A 307 -2.19 19.16 -20.60
C GLY A 307 -3.35 19.98 -21.19
N ARG A 308 -4.60 19.53 -21.01
CA ARG A 308 -5.82 20.26 -21.38
C ARG A 308 -6.46 20.91 -20.16
N LYS A 309 -7.04 22.08 -20.36
CA LYS A 309 -7.66 22.90 -19.33
C LYS A 309 -9.17 22.68 -19.34
N HIS A 310 -9.73 22.31 -18.20
CA HIS A 310 -11.16 22.06 -18.04
C HIS A 310 -11.70 22.90 -16.88
N ASN A 311 -12.80 23.62 -17.12
CA ASN A 311 -13.47 24.36 -16.07
C ASN A 311 -14.44 23.44 -15.31
N ALA A 312 -14.36 23.44 -13.98
CA ALA A 312 -15.26 22.67 -13.12
C ALA A 312 -16.74 23.01 -13.36
N ASP A 313 -17.07 24.28 -13.62
CA ASP A 313 -18.45 24.72 -13.87
C ASP A 313 -19.04 24.11 -15.15
N ASP A 314 -18.22 23.91 -16.19
CA ASP A 314 -18.66 23.31 -17.44
C ASP A 314 -18.93 21.81 -17.27
N ILE A 315 -18.11 21.12 -16.47
CA ILE A 315 -18.36 19.72 -16.10
C ILE A 315 -19.63 19.62 -15.24
N ILE A 316 -19.83 20.52 -14.27
CA ILE A 316 -21.07 20.57 -13.47
C ILE A 316 -22.29 20.75 -14.37
N ALA A 317 -22.22 21.63 -15.37
CA ALA A 317 -23.31 21.86 -16.32
C ALA A 317 -23.64 20.59 -17.13
N THR A 318 -22.63 19.86 -17.60
CA THR A 318 -22.81 18.56 -18.27
C THR A 318 -23.44 17.53 -17.33
N VAL A 319 -22.95 17.39 -16.10
CA VAL A 319 -23.52 16.47 -15.10
C VAL A 319 -24.99 16.81 -14.82
N LEU A 320 -25.34 18.11 -14.75
CA LEU A 320 -26.71 18.57 -14.55
C LEU A 320 -27.64 18.36 -15.76
N ALA A 321 -27.08 18.31 -16.98
CA ALA A 321 -27.83 18.03 -18.20
C ALA A 321 -28.20 16.54 -18.30
N VAL A 322 -27.41 15.66 -17.68
CA VAL A 322 -27.72 14.23 -17.57
C VAL A 322 -28.88 14.03 -16.60
N GLU A 323 -30.08 13.94 -17.18
CA GLU A 323 -31.35 13.55 -16.55
C GLU A 323 -31.82 14.46 -15.40
N PRO A 324 -32.51 15.57 -15.71
CA PRO A 324 -32.81 16.58 -14.72
C PRO A 324 -34.07 16.18 -13.92
N MET A 325 -33.96 16.22 -12.59
CA MET A 325 -35.01 16.57 -11.59
C MET A 325 -35.44 15.52 -10.56
N ARG A 326 -35.10 14.23 -10.69
CA ARG A 326 -35.49 13.22 -9.66
C ARG A 326 -34.34 12.73 -8.78
N PHE A 327 -33.14 12.57 -9.32
CA PHE A 327 -32.08 11.80 -8.66
C PHE A 327 -31.14 12.63 -7.77
N ILE A 328 -30.49 13.69 -8.31
CA ILE A 328 -29.58 14.57 -7.54
C ILE A 328 -30.19 15.94 -7.21
N TYR A 329 -29.71 16.58 -6.15
CA TYR A 329 -30.05 17.97 -5.83
C TYR A 329 -29.30 18.97 -6.72
N ARG A 330 -30.03 19.82 -7.45
CA ARG A 330 -29.46 20.90 -8.26
C ARG A 330 -28.65 21.84 -7.37
N GLY A 331 -27.39 22.11 -7.75
CA GLY A 331 -26.46 22.93 -6.98
C GLY A 331 -25.85 22.25 -5.74
N ARG A 332 -25.92 20.91 -5.65
CA ARG A 332 -25.20 20.09 -4.64
C ARG A 332 -24.23 19.10 -5.32
N ILE A 333 -23.40 19.62 -6.23
CA ILE A 333 -22.37 18.87 -6.96
C ILE A 333 -21.03 19.58 -6.75
N ALA A 334 -20.03 18.86 -6.26
CA ALA A 334 -18.64 19.30 -6.20
C ALA A 334 -17.85 18.64 -7.32
N VAL A 335 -17.14 19.44 -8.12
CA VAL A 335 -16.16 18.94 -9.10
C VAL A 335 -14.81 19.56 -8.77
N PHE A 336 -13.79 18.73 -8.67
CA PHE A 336 -12.41 19.15 -8.41
C PHE A 336 -11.43 18.14 -8.98
N SER A 337 -10.16 18.53 -9.10
CA SER A 337 -9.10 17.62 -9.50
C SER A 337 -8.29 17.13 -8.30
N ILE A 338 -7.81 15.88 -8.39
CA ILE A 338 -6.79 15.31 -7.49
C ILE A 338 -5.53 15.00 -8.30
N LYS A 339 -4.37 15.07 -7.66
CA LYS A 339 -3.11 14.67 -8.32
C LYS A 339 -2.96 13.17 -8.16
N VAL A 340 -2.81 12.46 -9.27
CA VAL A 340 -2.54 11.03 -9.30
C VAL A 340 -1.29 10.83 -10.14
N LEU A 341 -0.25 10.24 -9.55
CA LEU A 341 1.08 10.14 -10.15
C LEU A 341 1.68 11.52 -10.51
N ARG A 342 1.60 11.93 -11.78
CA ARG A 342 2.21 13.17 -12.31
C ARG A 342 1.21 14.14 -12.94
N ASP A 343 -0.07 13.82 -12.89
CA ASP A 343 -1.10 14.52 -13.66
C ASP A 343 -2.38 14.64 -12.83
N GLU A 344 -3.25 15.59 -13.17
CA GLU A 344 -4.49 15.79 -12.41
C GLU A 344 -5.62 14.91 -12.96
N ARG A 345 -6.56 14.54 -12.09
CA ARG A 345 -7.67 13.65 -12.38
C ARG A 345 -8.97 14.20 -11.83
N VAL A 346 -10.03 14.21 -12.64
CA VAL A 346 -11.32 14.80 -12.27
C VAL A 346 -12.07 13.87 -11.32
N CYS A 347 -12.50 14.42 -10.18
CA CYS A 347 -13.41 13.78 -9.25
C CYS A 347 -14.73 14.56 -9.21
N VAL A 348 -15.84 13.83 -9.19
CA VAL A 348 -17.19 14.38 -9.10
C VAL A 348 -17.88 13.80 -7.87
N ILE A 349 -18.39 14.66 -7.00
CA ILE A 349 -19.19 14.28 -5.83
C ILE A 349 -20.56 14.92 -5.95
N ALA A 350 -21.62 14.14 -5.88
CA ALA A 350 -22.99 14.66 -5.94
C ALA A 350 -23.86 14.17 -4.78
N GLU A 351 -24.74 15.04 -4.29
CA GLU A 351 -25.70 14.69 -3.24
C GLU A 351 -26.97 14.08 -3.85
N GLN A 352 -27.22 12.80 -3.55
CA GLN A 352 -28.41 12.06 -4.02
C GLN A 352 -29.64 12.36 -3.16
N ARG A 353 -30.83 12.18 -3.72
CA ARG A 353 -32.10 12.28 -2.98
C ARG A 353 -32.33 11.04 -2.10
N PRO A 354 -33.17 11.15 -1.05
CA PRO A 354 -33.61 9.97 -0.30
C PRO A 354 -34.39 9.00 -1.22
N ASP A 355 -34.38 7.72 -0.86
CA ASP A 355 -35.17 6.65 -1.48
C ASP A 355 -34.76 6.23 -2.90
N CYS A 356 -33.50 6.46 -3.29
CA CYS A 356 -32.95 5.99 -4.56
C CYS A 356 -32.37 4.56 -4.45
N SER A 357 -32.58 3.71 -5.46
CA SER A 357 -31.95 2.39 -5.52
C SER A 357 -30.50 2.45 -6.00
N GLU A 358 -29.71 1.41 -5.71
CA GLU A 358 -28.34 1.27 -6.23
C GLU A 358 -28.31 1.18 -7.76
N GLU A 359 -29.24 0.42 -8.35
CA GLU A 359 -29.35 0.29 -9.81
C GLU A 359 -29.58 1.66 -10.49
N GLU A 360 -30.48 2.48 -9.95
CA GLU A 360 -30.72 3.85 -10.44
C GLU A 360 -29.44 4.70 -10.33
N SER A 361 -28.70 4.53 -9.23
CA SER A 361 -27.45 5.22 -8.97
C SER A 361 -26.38 4.88 -10.01
N PHE A 362 -26.15 3.60 -10.28
CA PHE A 362 -25.16 3.16 -11.27
C PHE A 362 -25.56 3.51 -12.71
N GLN A 363 -26.85 3.48 -13.05
CA GLN A 363 -27.33 3.93 -14.35
C GLN A 363 -27.06 5.42 -14.57
N TRP A 364 -27.37 6.26 -13.57
CA TRP A 364 -27.09 7.69 -13.63
C TRP A 364 -25.57 7.95 -13.73
N MET A 365 -24.78 7.30 -12.89
CA MET A 365 -23.31 7.40 -12.91
C MET A 365 -22.74 7.06 -14.30
N SER A 366 -23.18 5.96 -14.91
CA SER A 366 -22.72 5.52 -16.24
C SER A 366 -23.03 6.54 -17.34
N ARG A 367 -24.22 7.15 -17.31
CA ARG A 367 -24.60 8.20 -18.27
C ARG A 367 -23.76 9.47 -18.08
N VAL A 368 -23.44 9.82 -16.84
CA VAL A 368 -22.54 10.95 -16.53
C VAL A 368 -21.14 10.71 -17.10
N LEU A 369 -20.58 9.52 -16.91
CA LEU A 369 -19.28 9.16 -17.50
C LEU A 369 -19.29 9.33 -19.02
N GLN A 370 -20.31 8.80 -19.70
CA GLN A 370 -20.44 8.90 -21.16
C GLN A 370 -20.63 10.35 -21.65
N ALA A 371 -21.41 11.16 -20.93
CA ALA A 371 -21.66 12.55 -21.29
C ALA A 371 -20.40 13.41 -21.13
N VAL A 372 -19.65 13.22 -20.04
CA VAL A 372 -18.41 13.98 -19.82
C VAL A 372 -17.31 13.54 -20.79
N ASP A 373 -17.17 12.25 -21.07
CA ASP A 373 -16.22 11.76 -22.06
C ASP A 373 -16.55 12.27 -23.48
N SER A 374 -17.81 12.18 -23.91
CA SER A 374 -18.21 12.66 -25.25
C SER A 374 -18.04 14.16 -25.46
N ILE A 375 -18.42 14.98 -24.47
CA ILE A 375 -18.42 16.44 -24.60
C ILE A 375 -17.05 17.06 -24.31
N HIS A 376 -16.43 16.65 -23.19
CA HIS A 376 -15.18 17.26 -22.71
C HIS A 376 -13.94 16.48 -23.16
N GLN A 377 -14.10 15.24 -23.66
CA GLN A 377 -12.98 14.37 -24.07
C GLN A 377 -12.00 14.14 -22.91
N VAL A 378 -12.55 13.96 -21.71
CA VAL A 378 -11.82 13.71 -20.45
C VAL A 378 -12.55 12.65 -19.64
N GLY A 379 -11.79 11.71 -19.07
CA GLY A 379 -12.34 10.69 -18.18
C GLY A 379 -12.53 11.22 -16.75
N ILE A 380 -13.63 10.82 -16.12
CA ILE A 380 -13.83 11.00 -14.67
C ILE A 380 -13.11 9.86 -13.94
N TYR A 381 -12.24 10.22 -13.01
CA TYR A 381 -11.46 9.26 -12.23
C TYR A 381 -12.26 8.64 -11.09
N CYS A 382 -13.05 9.45 -10.40
CA CYS A 382 -13.94 9.01 -9.32
C CYS A 382 -15.27 9.78 -9.39
N LEU A 383 -16.37 9.04 -9.28
CA LEU A 383 -17.72 9.57 -9.13
C LEU A 383 -18.34 9.00 -7.85
N ALA A 384 -18.61 9.86 -6.87
CA ALA A 384 -19.16 9.48 -5.58
C ALA A 384 -20.51 10.14 -5.33
N LEU A 385 -21.48 9.36 -4.85
CA LEU A 385 -22.78 9.85 -4.40
C LEU A 385 -22.83 9.86 -2.88
N VAL A 386 -23.18 11.01 -2.30
CA VAL A 386 -23.29 11.17 -0.85
C VAL A 386 -24.75 11.30 -0.41
N PRO A 387 -25.10 10.80 0.79
CA PRO A 387 -26.45 10.97 1.32
C PRO A 387 -26.84 12.45 1.50
N PRO A 388 -28.14 12.75 1.65
CA PRO A 388 -28.62 14.10 1.90
C PRO A 388 -27.89 14.80 3.05
N ASN A 389 -27.51 16.06 2.84
CA ASN A 389 -26.80 16.94 3.79
C ASN A 389 -25.38 16.53 4.21
N HIS A 390 -24.74 15.55 3.53
CA HIS A 390 -23.36 15.16 3.83
C HIS A 390 -22.32 16.01 3.09
N LEU A 391 -22.67 16.62 1.95
CA LEU A 391 -21.76 17.48 1.20
C LEU A 391 -21.48 18.78 1.98
N PRO A 392 -20.21 19.12 2.27
CA PRO A 392 -19.85 20.32 3.03
C PRO A 392 -20.38 21.60 2.38
N LYS A 393 -21.04 22.43 3.18
CA LYS A 393 -21.62 23.71 2.75
C LYS A 393 -20.99 24.87 3.50
N THR A 394 -20.79 25.96 2.78
CA THR A 394 -20.47 27.28 3.32
C THR A 394 -21.68 27.83 4.10
N PRO A 395 -21.50 28.81 5.01
CA PRO A 395 -22.60 29.41 5.78
C PRO A 395 -23.73 30.02 4.91
N LEU A 396 -23.42 30.39 3.67
CA LEU A 396 -24.36 30.95 2.69
C LEU A 396 -25.02 29.87 1.81
N GLY A 397 -24.80 28.59 2.12
CA GLY A 397 -25.39 27.44 1.44
C GLY A 397 -24.73 27.02 0.12
N GLY A 398 -23.63 27.66 -0.30
CA GLY A 398 -22.79 27.19 -1.41
C GLY A 398 -21.91 26.02 -0.99
N ILE A 399 -21.42 25.22 -1.93
CA ILE A 399 -20.59 24.04 -1.63
C ILE A 399 -19.19 24.49 -1.20
N ASN A 400 -18.64 23.87 -0.15
CA ASN A 400 -17.26 24.08 0.28
C ASN A 400 -16.35 23.05 -0.40
N LEU A 401 -15.78 23.40 -1.56
CA LEU A 401 -14.94 22.51 -2.36
C LEU A 401 -13.67 22.07 -1.62
N CYS A 402 -13.01 22.97 -0.87
CA CYS A 402 -11.78 22.63 -0.13
C CYS A 402 -12.04 21.56 0.93
N GLU A 403 -13.12 21.71 1.69
CA GLU A 403 -13.51 20.75 2.72
C GLU A 403 -14.00 19.43 2.10
N ALA A 404 -14.75 19.48 0.99
CA ALA A 404 -15.18 18.27 0.28
C ALA A 404 -13.99 17.48 -0.27
N ARG A 405 -13.01 18.15 -0.89
CA ARG A 405 -11.77 17.54 -1.38
C ARG A 405 -10.96 16.93 -0.23
N ARG A 406 -10.85 17.63 0.90
CA ARG A 406 -10.14 17.14 2.08
C ARG A 406 -10.80 15.87 2.63
N ARG A 407 -12.11 15.87 2.85
CA ARG A 407 -12.86 14.70 3.33
C ARG A 407 -12.77 13.50 2.39
N PHE A 408 -12.74 13.75 1.08
CA PHE A 408 -12.53 12.70 0.09
C PHE A 408 -11.14 12.06 0.20
N LEU A 409 -10.08 12.87 0.35
CA LEU A 409 -8.70 12.36 0.51
C LEU A 409 -8.47 11.68 1.86
N ASP A 410 -9.13 12.17 2.92
CA ASP A 410 -9.02 11.63 4.28
C ASP A 410 -9.90 10.37 4.50
N GLY A 411 -10.79 10.04 3.56
CA GLY A 411 -11.73 8.91 3.71
C GLY A 411 -12.82 9.16 4.76
N THR A 412 -13.35 10.38 4.82
CA THR A 412 -14.38 10.78 5.80
C THR A 412 -15.61 11.42 5.12
N LEU A 413 -15.89 11.01 3.89
CA LEU A 413 -16.99 11.55 3.10
C LEU A 413 -18.28 10.74 3.31
N HIS A 414 -18.15 9.46 3.62
CA HIS A 414 -19.22 8.48 3.80
C HIS A 414 -20.16 8.43 2.59
N PRO A 415 -19.64 8.08 1.40
CA PRO A 415 -20.45 7.95 0.20
C PRO A 415 -21.42 6.77 0.32
N ALA A 416 -22.61 6.92 -0.26
CA ALA A 416 -23.57 5.84 -0.42
C ALA A 416 -23.22 4.93 -1.60
N ASN A 417 -22.64 5.50 -2.67
CA ASN A 417 -22.19 4.75 -3.84
C ASN A 417 -20.90 5.38 -4.37
N VAL A 418 -19.95 4.56 -4.81
CA VAL A 418 -18.66 5.01 -5.37
C VAL A 418 -18.36 4.26 -6.66
N LEU A 419 -17.99 4.99 -7.71
CA LEU A 419 -17.50 4.43 -8.96
C LEU A 419 -16.10 4.98 -9.27
N MET A 420 -15.12 4.08 -9.34
CA MET A 420 -13.73 4.39 -9.67
C MET A 420 -13.42 3.92 -11.10
N CYS A 421 -12.82 4.79 -11.91
CA CYS A 421 -12.44 4.48 -13.30
C CYS A 421 -10.94 4.73 -13.57
N PRO A 422 -10.02 4.09 -12.81
CA PRO A 422 -8.59 4.30 -13.01
C PRO A 422 -8.09 3.80 -14.38
N HIS A 423 -8.71 2.76 -14.93
CA HIS A 423 -8.33 2.14 -16.21
C HIS A 423 -8.56 3.03 -17.44
N THR A 424 -9.58 3.89 -17.43
CA THR A 424 -9.81 4.87 -18.50
C THR A 424 -8.93 6.11 -18.35
N CYS A 425 -8.61 6.48 -17.11
CA CYS A 425 -7.96 7.75 -16.81
C CYS A 425 -6.42 7.66 -16.71
N VAL A 426 -5.85 6.48 -16.42
CA VAL A 426 -4.43 6.31 -16.16
C VAL A 426 -3.77 5.50 -17.27
N THR A 427 -3.32 6.21 -18.31
CA THR A 427 -2.67 5.62 -19.48
C THR A 427 -1.14 5.58 -19.40
N ASN A 428 -0.55 6.38 -18.51
CA ASN A 428 0.90 6.59 -18.38
C ASN A 428 1.56 5.68 -17.33
N LEU A 429 1.02 4.47 -17.12
CA LEU A 429 1.68 3.53 -16.23
C LEU A 429 2.99 3.04 -16.87
N PRO A 430 4.02 2.70 -16.05
CA PRO A 430 5.27 2.16 -16.55
C PRO A 430 4.97 1.00 -17.50
N LYS A 431 5.58 1.04 -18.68
CA LYS A 431 5.57 -0.13 -19.56
C LYS A 431 6.56 -1.14 -18.99
N PRO A 432 6.29 -2.45 -19.11
CA PRO A 432 7.33 -3.44 -18.87
C PRO A 432 8.55 -3.05 -19.68
N ARG A 433 9.72 -3.20 -19.07
CA ARG A 433 10.96 -3.13 -19.83
C ARG A 433 10.85 -4.18 -20.94
N GLU A 434 11.09 -3.79 -22.19
CA GLU A 434 11.18 -4.78 -23.28
C GLU A 434 12.30 -5.74 -22.92
N ILE A 435 11.92 -6.90 -22.40
CA ILE A 435 12.78 -8.06 -22.37
C ILE A 435 13.10 -8.26 -23.84
N HIS A 436 14.38 -8.25 -24.23
CA HIS A 436 14.79 -8.61 -25.58
C HIS A 436 14.50 -10.10 -25.77
N GLN A 437 13.22 -10.46 -25.83
CA GLN A 437 12.72 -11.76 -26.23
C GLN A 437 12.85 -11.78 -27.75
N GLY A 438 13.87 -12.50 -28.23
CA GLY A 438 13.79 -13.07 -29.56
C GLY A 438 12.43 -13.76 -29.68
N VAL A 439 11.71 -13.42 -30.75
CA VAL A 439 10.36 -13.85 -31.08
C VAL A 439 10.13 -15.31 -30.69
N GLN A 440 9.19 -15.57 -29.78
CA GLN A 440 8.55 -16.88 -29.66
C GLN A 440 7.71 -17.11 -30.92
N SER A 441 8.34 -17.54 -32.02
CA SER A 441 7.63 -18.24 -33.07
C SER A 441 7.55 -19.69 -32.64
N THR A 442 6.33 -20.15 -32.43
CA THR A 442 5.91 -21.55 -32.36
C THR A 442 6.88 -22.52 -33.05
N ALA A 443 7.75 -23.17 -32.26
CA ALA A 443 8.57 -24.27 -32.72
C ALA A 443 7.65 -25.48 -32.99
N LYS A 444 7.09 -25.55 -34.20
CA LYS A 444 6.77 -26.84 -34.82
C LYS A 444 8.10 -27.53 -35.08
N LEU A 445 8.25 -28.75 -34.55
CA LEU A 445 9.34 -29.64 -34.95
C LEU A 445 9.31 -29.80 -36.48
N SER A 446 10.29 -29.25 -37.17
CA SER A 446 10.67 -29.70 -38.51
C SER A 446 12.08 -30.27 -38.43
N SER A 447 12.16 -31.57 -38.64
CA SER A 447 13.39 -32.35 -38.81
C SER A 447 14.09 -31.98 -40.12
N SER A 448 15.03 -31.03 -40.07
CA SER A 448 16.09 -30.91 -41.06
C SER A 448 17.14 -29.92 -40.57
N GLY A 449 18.38 -30.41 -40.41
CA GLY A 449 19.49 -29.61 -39.92
C GLY A 449 19.91 -28.53 -40.92
N CYS A 450 19.86 -27.27 -40.47
CA CYS A 450 20.84 -26.23 -40.76
C CYS A 450 20.57 -25.04 -39.82
N GLY A 451 21.63 -24.50 -39.21
CA GLY A 451 21.55 -23.58 -38.08
C GLY A 451 20.95 -22.21 -38.40
N ILE A 452 20.03 -21.78 -37.54
CA ILE A 452 19.70 -20.37 -37.33
C ILE A 452 20.28 -20.01 -35.97
N THR A 453 21.25 -19.09 -35.94
CA THR A 453 21.84 -18.57 -34.70
C THR A 453 20.84 -17.66 -34.01
N ASP A 454 20.23 -18.15 -32.93
CA ASP A 454 19.45 -17.34 -32.00
C ASP A 454 20.30 -16.17 -31.50
N THR A 455 19.85 -14.94 -31.79
CA THR A 455 20.51 -13.68 -31.37
C THR A 455 20.04 -13.22 -29.99
N SER A 456 19.43 -14.12 -29.20
CA SER A 456 19.06 -13.84 -27.81
C SER A 456 20.30 -13.86 -26.91
N VAL A 457 20.39 -12.91 -25.97
CA VAL A 457 21.47 -12.88 -24.98
C VAL A 457 21.27 -14.06 -24.02
N GLY A 458 21.93 -15.17 -24.30
CA GLY A 458 21.84 -16.37 -23.47
C GLY A 458 22.40 -16.17 -22.05
N PRO A 459 22.10 -17.08 -21.10
CA PRO A 459 22.57 -16.98 -19.71
C PRO A 459 24.09 -16.87 -19.58
N ALA A 460 24.83 -17.41 -20.55
CA ALA A 460 26.29 -17.33 -20.60
C ALA A 460 26.75 -15.90 -20.88
N SER A 461 26.10 -15.22 -21.84
CA SER A 461 26.37 -13.83 -22.18
C SER A 461 26.01 -12.88 -21.03
N VAL A 462 24.94 -13.17 -20.28
CA VAL A 462 24.57 -12.41 -19.07
C VAL A 462 25.63 -12.57 -17.98
N MET A 463 26.07 -13.80 -17.72
CA MET A 463 27.12 -14.10 -16.74
C MET A 463 28.45 -13.42 -17.09
N VAL A 464 28.90 -13.55 -18.35
CA VAL A 464 30.12 -12.89 -18.84
C VAL A 464 29.98 -11.38 -18.76
N GLY A 465 28.83 -10.82 -19.14
CA GLY A 465 28.55 -9.38 -19.01
C GLY A 465 28.68 -8.88 -17.57
N ASN A 466 28.16 -9.64 -16.59
CA ASN A 466 28.32 -9.32 -15.17
C ASN A 466 29.80 -9.36 -14.74
N LEU A 467 30.53 -10.41 -15.13
CA LEU A 467 31.95 -10.55 -14.80
C LEU A 467 32.80 -9.41 -15.41
N VAL A 468 32.53 -9.03 -16.66
CA VAL A 468 33.22 -7.92 -17.36
C VAL A 468 32.90 -6.57 -16.71
N GLN A 469 31.69 -6.38 -16.18
CA GLN A 469 31.32 -5.20 -15.39
C GLN A 469 31.92 -5.19 -13.98
N GLY A 470 32.66 -6.24 -13.59
CA GLY A 470 33.22 -6.39 -12.25
C GLY A 470 32.21 -6.82 -11.18
N ASN A 471 31.00 -7.25 -11.58
CA ASN A 471 29.99 -7.72 -10.64
C ASN A 471 30.33 -9.13 -10.14
N ARG A 472 30.33 -9.30 -8.82
CA ARG A 472 30.49 -10.59 -8.17
C ARG A 472 29.31 -11.52 -8.46
N LEU A 473 29.61 -12.80 -8.69
CA LEU A 473 28.61 -13.87 -8.75
C LEU A 473 28.04 -14.15 -7.37
N ALA A 474 26.74 -14.34 -7.29
CA ALA A 474 26.04 -14.58 -6.05
C ALA A 474 26.27 -16.03 -5.58
N ILE A 475 27.32 -16.21 -4.79
CA ILE A 475 27.69 -17.46 -4.14
C ILE A 475 28.18 -17.18 -2.72
N ALA A 476 27.70 -17.96 -1.76
CA ALA A 476 28.08 -17.87 -0.36
C ALA A 476 28.16 -19.28 0.24
N GLN A 477 29.09 -19.48 1.17
CA GLN A 477 29.30 -20.77 1.83
C GLN A 477 29.50 -20.54 3.33
N GLY A 478 28.80 -21.32 4.15
CA GLY A 478 29.03 -21.37 5.59
C GLY A 478 30.37 -22.03 5.92
N ARG A 479 30.78 -21.94 7.19
CA ARG A 479 32.02 -22.59 7.65
C ARG A 479 32.02 -24.08 7.30
N ASP A 480 33.16 -24.63 6.92
CA ASP A 480 33.25 -26.09 6.78
C ASP A 480 32.97 -26.75 8.13
N LEU A 481 32.30 -27.91 8.11
CA LEU A 481 31.99 -28.65 9.34
C LEU A 481 33.23 -29.16 10.07
N GLY A 482 34.45 -28.91 9.58
CA GLY A 482 35.69 -29.36 10.17
C GLY A 482 35.67 -30.88 10.34
N LEU A 483 36.15 -31.61 9.34
CA LEU A 483 36.52 -33.01 9.54
C LEU A 483 37.77 -33.04 10.45
N SER A 484 37.62 -32.72 11.73
CA SER A 484 38.69 -32.82 12.73
C SER A 484 39.12 -34.29 12.82
N GLU A 485 40.43 -34.52 12.79
CA GLU A 485 41.10 -35.84 12.72
C GLU A 485 40.82 -36.81 13.88
N ASP A 486 39.92 -36.49 14.82
CA ASP A 486 39.41 -37.39 15.87
C ASP A 486 38.41 -38.41 15.29
N ASN A 487 38.97 -39.33 14.52
CA ASN A 487 38.34 -40.35 13.67
C ASN A 487 37.55 -41.46 14.39
N GLU A 488 37.15 -41.33 15.65
CA GLU A 488 36.50 -42.42 16.41
C GLU A 488 34.99 -42.28 16.67
N ARG A 489 34.36 -41.12 16.39
CA ARG A 489 32.89 -40.96 16.55
C ARG A 489 32.20 -40.73 15.21
N LYS A 490 32.29 -41.71 14.29
CA LYS A 490 31.51 -41.73 13.04
C LYS A 490 30.03 -41.48 13.29
N HIS A 491 29.41 -40.63 12.46
CA HIS A 491 27.97 -40.38 12.26
C HIS A 491 27.07 -41.36 13.03
N GLN A 492 26.82 -41.07 14.30
CA GLN A 492 25.99 -41.89 15.16
C GLN A 492 24.53 -41.59 14.82
N LEU A 493 23.75 -42.63 14.56
CA LEU A 493 22.29 -42.52 14.55
C LEU A 493 21.83 -41.80 15.83
N ILE A 494 20.85 -40.91 15.72
CA ILE A 494 20.33 -40.17 16.88
C ILE A 494 19.83 -41.11 17.99
N THR A 495 19.34 -42.30 17.62
CA THR A 495 18.97 -43.38 18.54
C THR A 495 20.16 -43.94 19.32
N GLY A 496 21.32 -44.05 18.66
CA GLY A 496 22.60 -44.40 19.27
C GLY A 496 23.09 -43.34 20.26
N VAL A 497 22.94 -42.06 19.90
CA VAL A 497 23.27 -40.93 20.81
C VAL A 497 22.41 -40.96 22.07
N LEU A 498 21.09 -41.17 21.93
CA LEU A 498 20.18 -41.29 23.08
C LEU A 498 20.57 -42.46 23.99
N ARG A 499 20.90 -43.62 23.42
CA ARG A 499 21.33 -44.80 24.19
C ARG A 499 22.63 -44.56 24.94
N TRP A 500 23.62 -43.98 24.26
CA TRP A 500 24.91 -43.63 24.86
C TRP A 500 24.75 -42.64 26.02
N ARG A 501 23.86 -41.64 25.90
CA ARG A 501 23.56 -40.71 26.99
C ARG A 501 22.81 -41.39 28.13
N ALA A 502 21.84 -42.26 27.83
CA ALA A 502 21.11 -43.00 28.84
C ALA A 502 22.03 -43.93 29.66
N SER A 503 23.09 -44.47 29.06
CA SER A 503 24.09 -45.28 29.78
C SER A 503 25.13 -44.45 30.53
N THR A 504 25.56 -43.32 29.96
CA THR A 504 26.70 -42.53 30.50
C THR A 504 26.25 -41.48 31.51
N SER A 505 25.09 -40.87 31.31
CA SER A 505 24.54 -39.78 32.12
C SER A 505 23.01 -39.96 32.28
N PRO A 506 22.55 -41.01 32.98
CA PRO A 506 21.13 -41.39 33.03
C PRO A 506 20.23 -40.30 33.59
N ASP A 507 20.68 -39.61 34.64
CA ASP A 507 19.91 -38.61 35.38
C ASP A 507 19.98 -37.20 34.76
N HIS A 508 20.74 -37.03 33.67
CA HIS A 508 20.85 -35.75 32.99
C HIS A 508 19.53 -35.35 32.36
N VAL A 509 19.03 -34.16 32.71
CA VAL A 509 17.75 -33.63 32.23
C VAL A 509 17.90 -33.05 30.83
N LEU A 510 17.14 -33.57 29.88
CA LEU A 510 17.13 -33.08 28.50
C LEU A 510 15.98 -32.11 28.25
N PHE A 511 14.77 -32.43 28.74
CA PHE A 511 13.57 -31.66 28.42
C PHE A 511 12.76 -31.33 29.67
N THR A 512 12.26 -30.10 29.75
CA THR A 512 11.31 -29.65 30.76
C THR A 512 10.14 -28.95 30.07
N LEU A 513 8.92 -29.41 30.32
CA LEU A 513 7.70 -28.81 29.78
C LEU A 513 7.06 -27.91 30.85
N LEU A 514 6.70 -26.69 30.47
CA LEU A 514 6.01 -25.73 31.32
C LEU A 514 4.52 -25.64 30.98
N ASN A 515 3.70 -25.28 31.98
CA ASN A 515 2.29 -24.94 31.79
C ASN A 515 2.06 -23.42 31.87
N SER A 516 0.82 -22.98 31.61
CA SER A 516 0.35 -21.58 31.68
C SER A 516 0.62 -20.87 33.01
N LYS A 517 0.80 -21.61 34.11
CA LYS A 517 1.14 -21.05 35.43
C LYS A 517 2.64 -20.82 35.62
N GLY A 518 3.48 -21.24 34.67
CA GLY A 518 4.94 -21.20 34.77
C GLY A 518 5.52 -22.30 35.66
N SER A 519 4.73 -23.32 36.05
CA SER A 519 5.25 -24.45 36.81
C SER A 519 5.67 -25.59 35.88
N ILE A 520 6.64 -26.37 36.35
CA ILE A 520 7.12 -27.56 35.64
C ILE A 520 5.99 -28.58 35.59
N ALA A 521 5.46 -28.83 34.40
CA ALA A 521 4.42 -29.83 34.17
C ALA A 521 5.02 -31.24 34.14
N LYS A 522 6.14 -31.41 33.44
CA LYS A 522 6.82 -32.70 33.28
C LYS A 522 8.29 -32.46 32.94
N THR A 523 9.16 -33.36 33.38
CA THR A 523 10.59 -33.38 33.04
C THR A 523 10.94 -34.74 32.42
N LEU A 524 11.94 -34.76 31.55
CA LEU A 524 12.50 -35.97 30.96
C LEU A 524 14.02 -35.97 31.07
N THR A 525 14.52 -36.97 31.79
CA THR A 525 15.95 -37.35 31.81
C THR A 525 16.31 -38.24 30.61
N CYS A 526 17.60 -38.41 30.34
CA CYS A 526 18.10 -39.31 29.29
C CYS A 526 17.55 -40.75 29.47
N SER A 527 17.60 -41.27 30.70
CA SER A 527 17.12 -42.61 31.05
C SER A 527 15.60 -42.75 30.92
N GLU A 528 14.83 -41.74 31.33
CA GLU A 528 13.36 -41.77 31.19
C GLU A 528 12.92 -41.72 29.73
N LEU A 529 13.54 -40.86 28.90
CA LEU A 529 13.23 -40.77 27.48
C LEU A 529 13.57 -42.10 26.78
N HIS A 530 14.73 -42.68 27.08
CA HIS A 530 15.12 -43.99 26.53
C HIS A 530 14.12 -45.10 26.92
N LYS A 531 13.78 -45.24 28.21
CA LYS A 531 12.83 -46.27 28.68
C LYS A 531 11.43 -46.10 28.12
N ARG A 532 10.94 -44.85 27.98
CA ARG A 532 9.63 -44.58 27.37
C ARG A 532 9.63 -44.88 25.87
N ALA A 533 10.70 -44.52 25.15
CA ALA A 533 10.84 -44.87 23.73
C ALA A 533 10.86 -46.40 23.53
N GLU A 534 11.58 -47.17 24.36
CA GLU A 534 11.56 -48.64 24.32
C GLU A 534 10.17 -49.23 24.58
N LYS A 535 9.45 -48.67 25.56
CA LYS A 535 8.08 -49.09 25.87
C LYS A 535 7.14 -48.84 24.68
N ILE A 536 7.23 -47.68 24.04
CA ILE A 536 6.38 -47.34 22.88
C ILE A 536 6.75 -48.20 21.67
N ALA A 537 8.03 -48.46 21.43
CA ALA A 537 8.48 -49.37 20.37
C ALA A 537 7.90 -50.79 20.57
N ALA A 538 7.90 -51.30 21.81
CA ALA A 538 7.29 -52.58 22.14
C ALA A 538 5.75 -52.58 21.94
N LEU A 539 5.08 -51.47 22.26
CA LEU A 539 3.64 -51.29 22.02
C LEU A 539 3.31 -51.33 20.52
N LEU A 540 4.06 -50.59 19.71
CA LEU A 540 3.89 -50.54 18.25
C LEU A 540 4.15 -51.92 17.61
N GLN A 541 5.13 -52.67 18.10
CA GLN A 541 5.41 -54.02 17.63
C GLN A 541 4.32 -55.03 18.04
N GLU A 542 3.87 -55.02 19.30
CA GLU A 542 2.91 -56.01 19.81
C GLU A 542 1.48 -55.77 19.31
N LYS A 543 0.98 -54.53 19.43
CA LYS A 543 -0.41 -54.19 19.10
C LYS A 543 -0.55 -53.61 17.70
N GLY A 544 0.41 -52.79 17.28
CA GLY A 544 0.39 -52.17 15.97
C GLY A 544 0.84 -53.09 14.83
N LYS A 545 1.54 -54.19 15.15
CA LYS A 545 2.15 -55.11 14.17
C LYS A 545 3.01 -54.37 13.13
N ILE A 546 3.70 -53.34 13.56
CA ILE A 546 4.51 -52.45 12.72
C ILE A 546 5.82 -53.13 12.36
N GLU A 547 6.15 -53.11 11.07
CA GLU A 547 7.44 -53.55 10.53
C GLU A 547 8.37 -52.35 10.24
N PRO A 548 9.70 -52.57 10.12
CA PRO A 548 10.61 -51.50 9.71
C PRO A 548 10.21 -50.89 8.37
N ASN A 549 10.33 -49.56 8.24
CA ASN A 549 9.85 -48.70 7.15
C ASN A 549 8.33 -48.44 7.09
N ASP A 550 7.52 -49.03 7.97
CA ASP A 550 6.11 -48.65 8.05
C ASP A 550 5.93 -47.21 8.56
N HIS A 551 4.89 -46.55 8.06
CA HIS A 551 4.60 -45.16 8.37
C HIS A 551 3.66 -45.04 9.58
N VAL A 552 4.07 -44.24 10.56
CA VAL A 552 3.33 -44.04 11.82
C VAL A 552 2.94 -42.57 11.95
N ALA A 553 1.64 -42.27 11.89
CA ALA A 553 1.14 -40.92 12.11
C ALA A 553 1.13 -40.59 13.61
N LEU A 554 1.85 -39.54 13.98
CA LEU A 554 1.94 -39.02 15.35
C LEU A 554 1.09 -37.77 15.48
N ILE A 555 -0.09 -37.90 16.09
CA ILE A 555 -1.01 -36.79 16.32
C ILE A 555 -0.98 -36.43 17.80
N PHE A 556 -0.17 -35.44 18.16
CA PHE A 556 0.02 -35.02 19.54
C PHE A 556 0.04 -33.50 19.67
N PRO A 557 -0.51 -32.92 20.75
CA PRO A 557 -0.23 -31.53 21.09
C PRO A 557 1.28 -31.36 21.40
N PRO A 558 1.81 -30.12 21.36
CA PRO A 558 3.20 -29.84 21.71
C PRO A 558 3.49 -30.29 23.15
N GLY A 559 4.32 -31.32 23.31
CA GLY A 559 4.59 -31.90 24.63
C GLY A 559 5.59 -33.06 24.60
N LEU A 560 5.91 -33.60 25.77
CA LEU A 560 6.94 -34.63 25.94
C LEU A 560 6.55 -36.00 25.37
N ASP A 561 5.25 -36.26 25.22
CA ASP A 561 4.75 -37.54 24.72
C ASP A 561 5.00 -37.69 23.20
N LEU A 562 4.96 -36.57 22.45
CA LEU A 562 5.38 -36.52 21.05
C LEU A 562 6.85 -36.94 20.88
N LEU A 563 7.75 -36.45 21.74
CA LEU A 563 9.17 -36.83 21.70
C LEU A 563 9.35 -38.32 21.97
N CYS A 564 8.67 -38.83 23.01
CA CYS A 564 8.75 -40.26 23.35
C CYS A 564 8.23 -41.13 22.20
N ALA A 565 7.12 -40.73 21.57
CA ALA A 565 6.54 -41.43 20.43
C ALA A 565 7.45 -41.42 19.20
N PHE A 566 8.07 -40.27 18.89
CA PHE A 566 9.03 -40.13 17.79
C PHE A 566 10.23 -41.08 17.95
N TYR A 567 10.90 -41.05 19.11
CA TYR A 567 12.03 -41.95 19.37
C TYR A 567 11.61 -43.42 19.46
N GLY A 568 10.38 -43.72 19.91
CA GLY A 568 9.82 -45.06 19.90
C GLY A 568 9.65 -45.63 18.48
N CYS A 569 9.23 -44.80 17.53
CA CYS A 569 9.16 -45.19 16.11
C CYS A 569 10.56 -45.49 15.57
N LEU A 570 11.54 -44.62 15.84
CA LEU A 570 12.92 -44.82 15.39
C LEU A 570 13.57 -46.07 16.00
N TYR A 571 13.22 -46.47 17.23
CA TYR A 571 13.73 -47.70 17.83
C TYR A 571 13.21 -48.97 17.16
N LEU A 572 12.02 -48.92 16.56
CA LEU A 572 11.46 -50.02 15.78
C LEU A 572 11.95 -50.01 14.32
N GLY A 573 12.51 -48.89 13.86
CA GLY A 573 12.81 -48.66 12.44
C GLY A 573 11.60 -48.22 11.62
N ALA A 574 10.52 -47.78 12.29
CA ALA A 574 9.35 -47.19 11.64
C ALA A 574 9.60 -45.71 11.30
N ILE A 575 8.89 -45.19 10.31
CA ILE A 575 9.02 -43.81 9.84
C ILE A 575 7.92 -42.96 10.50
N PRO A 576 8.24 -42.11 11.48
CA PRO A 576 7.27 -41.22 12.10
C PRO A 576 6.90 -40.05 11.17
N ILE A 577 5.62 -39.66 11.23
CA ILE A 577 5.07 -38.47 10.58
C ILE A 577 4.41 -37.61 11.65
N THR A 578 4.97 -36.45 11.94
CA THR A 578 4.45 -35.54 12.97
C THR A 578 3.35 -34.66 12.42
N ILE A 579 2.16 -34.73 13.01
CA ILE A 579 0.97 -34.04 12.54
C ILE A 579 0.39 -33.19 13.66
N ARG A 580 0.07 -31.94 13.34
CA ARG A 580 -0.64 -31.04 14.25
C ARG A 580 -2.04 -31.60 14.55
N PRO A 581 -2.48 -31.66 15.82
CA PRO A 581 -3.84 -32.07 16.14
C PRO A 581 -4.86 -31.05 15.62
N PRO A 582 -6.07 -31.49 15.25
CA PRO A 582 -7.12 -30.58 14.82
C PRO A 582 -7.58 -29.67 15.97
N HIS A 583 -7.97 -28.44 15.65
CA HIS A 583 -8.38 -27.47 16.65
C HIS A 583 -9.82 -27.74 17.11
N PRO A 584 -10.12 -27.84 18.43
CA PRO A 584 -11.46 -28.20 18.89
C PRO A 584 -12.58 -27.26 18.44
N GLN A 585 -12.31 -25.94 18.37
CA GLN A 585 -13.31 -24.94 17.97
C GLN A 585 -13.58 -24.93 16.45
N ASN A 586 -12.59 -25.31 15.64
CA ASN A 586 -12.62 -25.26 14.18
C ASN A 586 -12.38 -26.67 13.61
N LEU A 587 -13.05 -27.66 14.18
CA LEU A 587 -12.79 -29.07 13.89
C LEU A 587 -13.11 -29.39 12.43
N ILE A 588 -14.22 -28.89 11.90
CA ILE A 588 -14.70 -29.16 10.53
C ILE A 588 -13.70 -28.67 9.47
N THR A 589 -13.03 -27.53 9.70
CA THR A 589 -12.07 -26.96 8.74
C THR A 589 -10.66 -27.54 8.91
N THR A 590 -10.25 -27.87 10.14
CA THR A 590 -8.87 -28.34 10.42
C THR A 590 -8.69 -29.86 10.27
N LEU A 591 -9.72 -30.66 10.57
CA LEU A 591 -9.66 -32.12 10.52
C LEU A 591 -9.39 -32.69 9.10
N PRO A 592 -9.95 -32.16 8.00
CA PRO A 592 -9.64 -32.61 6.65
C PRO A 592 -8.14 -32.54 6.32
N THR A 593 -7.43 -31.52 6.81
CA THR A 593 -5.98 -31.39 6.61
C THR A 593 -5.21 -32.50 7.32
N VAL A 594 -5.58 -32.81 8.58
CA VAL A 594 -4.98 -33.91 9.36
C VAL A 594 -5.20 -35.23 8.65
N ARG A 595 -6.43 -35.48 8.18
CA ARG A 595 -6.76 -36.69 7.42
C ARG A 595 -5.97 -36.80 6.13
N MET A 596 -5.90 -35.72 5.36
CA MET A 596 -5.18 -35.67 4.10
C MET A 596 -3.71 -36.06 4.30
N ILE A 597 -3.06 -35.57 5.36
CA ILE A 597 -1.68 -35.96 5.68
C ILE A 597 -1.58 -37.46 5.94
N VAL A 598 -2.48 -38.04 6.75
CA VAL A 598 -2.49 -39.48 7.07
C VAL A 598 -2.70 -40.35 5.82
N ASP A 599 -3.59 -39.93 4.92
CA ASP A 599 -3.87 -40.65 3.67
C ASP A 599 -2.72 -40.56 2.67
N VAL A 600 -2.13 -39.37 2.54
CA VAL A 600 -0.99 -39.12 1.65
C VAL A 600 0.25 -39.81 2.19
N SER A 601 0.49 -39.81 3.50
CA SER A 601 1.60 -40.53 4.10
C SER A 601 1.40 -42.04 4.13
N LYS A 602 0.23 -42.59 3.76
CA LYS A 602 -0.07 -44.03 3.86
C LYS A 602 0.23 -44.61 5.24
N SER A 603 -0.09 -43.86 6.30
CA SER A 603 0.20 -44.31 7.65
C SER A 603 -0.61 -45.55 8.02
N VAL A 604 0.08 -46.61 8.46
CA VAL A 604 -0.52 -47.88 8.87
C VAL A 604 -1.27 -47.73 10.20
N ILE A 605 -0.79 -46.82 11.05
CA ILE A 605 -1.31 -46.59 12.39
C ILE A 605 -1.26 -45.11 12.75
N VAL A 606 -2.20 -44.71 13.61
CA VAL A 606 -2.20 -43.40 14.27
C VAL A 606 -1.92 -43.62 15.75
N LEU A 607 -0.87 -42.97 16.25
CA LEU A 607 -0.52 -42.97 17.67
C LEU A 607 -0.81 -41.58 18.24
N SER A 608 -1.51 -41.54 19.38
CA SER A 608 -1.99 -40.31 20.01
C SER A 608 -2.26 -40.51 21.49
N ILE A 609 -2.65 -39.46 22.21
CA ILE A 609 -3.20 -39.50 23.59
C ILE A 609 -4.73 -39.66 23.61
N GLN A 610 -5.27 -40.21 24.69
CA GLN A 610 -6.70 -40.44 24.90
C GLN A 610 -7.62 -39.24 24.61
N SER A 611 -7.21 -38.01 24.93
CA SER A 611 -8.02 -36.79 24.71
C SER A 611 -8.21 -36.50 23.23
N ILE A 612 -7.14 -36.58 22.42
CA ILE A 612 -7.19 -36.40 20.98
C ILE A 612 -7.90 -37.59 20.30
N ILE A 613 -7.72 -38.81 20.80
CA ILE A 613 -8.45 -39.99 20.29
C ILE A 613 -9.97 -39.80 20.45
N LYS A 614 -10.41 -39.23 21.58
CA LYS A 614 -11.83 -38.88 21.79
C LYS A 614 -12.29 -37.78 20.82
N LEU A 615 -11.44 -36.79 20.54
CA LEU A 615 -11.74 -35.71 19.58
C LEU A 615 -11.91 -36.26 18.16
N LEU A 616 -11.00 -37.12 17.70
CA LEU A 616 -11.04 -37.76 16.38
C LEU A 616 -12.25 -38.69 16.20
N LYS A 617 -12.76 -39.26 17.30
CA LYS A 617 -13.96 -40.13 17.33
C LYS A 617 -15.24 -39.41 17.77
N SER A 618 -15.22 -38.08 17.86
CA SER A 618 -16.37 -37.29 18.29
C SER A 618 -17.48 -37.28 17.22
N ARG A 619 -18.71 -36.96 17.63
CA ARG A 619 -19.85 -36.86 16.70
C ARG A 619 -19.66 -35.75 15.66
N GLU A 620 -18.99 -34.67 16.04
CA GLU A 620 -18.65 -33.56 15.14
C GLU A 620 -17.54 -33.96 14.15
N ALA A 621 -16.53 -34.72 14.58
CA ALA A 621 -15.56 -35.28 13.64
C ALA A 621 -16.25 -36.21 12.62
N ALA A 622 -17.19 -37.04 13.11
CA ALA A 622 -17.92 -38.01 12.29
C ALA A 622 -18.82 -37.38 11.22
N SER A 623 -19.20 -36.10 11.33
CA SER A 623 -19.94 -35.40 10.26
C SER A 623 -19.05 -35.01 9.07
N SER A 624 -17.73 -34.90 9.29
CA SER A 624 -16.76 -34.54 8.25
C SER A 624 -16.01 -35.74 7.69
N ILE A 625 -15.68 -36.73 8.53
CA ILE A 625 -14.89 -37.92 8.15
C ILE A 625 -15.47 -39.16 8.82
N ASP A 626 -15.77 -40.19 8.05
CA ASP A 626 -16.28 -41.46 8.61
C ASP A 626 -15.24 -42.09 9.57
N PRO A 627 -15.58 -42.30 10.86
CA PRO A 627 -14.68 -42.88 11.85
C PRO A 627 -14.08 -44.23 11.44
N LYS A 628 -14.74 -45.02 10.57
CA LYS A 628 -14.25 -46.32 10.10
C LYS A 628 -13.10 -46.24 9.12
N THR A 629 -12.89 -45.08 8.50
CA THR A 629 -11.85 -44.89 7.49
C THR A 629 -10.47 -44.64 8.10
N TRP A 630 -10.39 -44.35 9.41
CA TRP A 630 -9.11 -44.16 10.09
C TRP A 630 -8.30 -45.46 10.15
N PRO A 631 -6.97 -45.40 9.95
CA PRO A 631 -6.11 -46.52 10.32
C PRO A 631 -6.23 -46.80 11.82
N THR A 632 -5.70 -47.94 12.26
CA THR A 632 -5.76 -48.34 13.67
C THR A 632 -5.25 -47.21 14.57
N ILE A 633 -6.06 -46.79 15.55
CA ILE A 633 -5.69 -45.72 16.48
C ILE A 633 -5.28 -46.35 17.81
N LEU A 634 -4.03 -46.12 18.22
CA LEU A 634 -3.51 -46.57 19.52
C LEU A 634 -3.31 -45.40 20.47
N ASP A 635 -3.56 -45.67 21.75
CA ASP A 635 -3.22 -44.76 22.84
C ASP A 635 -1.80 -45.03 23.36
N ILE A 636 -1.01 -43.98 23.52
CA ILE A 636 0.40 -44.04 23.96
C ILE A 636 0.56 -44.64 25.37
N ASP A 637 -0.46 -44.52 26.22
CA ASP A 637 -0.41 -45.01 27.60
C ASP A 637 -0.72 -46.52 27.73
N GLU A 638 -1.11 -47.18 26.64
CA GLU A 638 -1.30 -48.63 26.65
C GLU A 638 0.01 -49.38 26.97
N ASN A 639 -0.07 -50.35 27.88
CA ASN A 639 1.10 -51.13 28.29
C ASN A 639 1.33 -52.34 27.36
N PRO A 640 2.53 -52.52 26.79
CA PRO A 640 2.90 -53.76 26.13
C PRO A 640 3.11 -54.87 27.16
N LYS A 641 2.80 -56.11 26.79
CA LYS A 641 3.03 -57.30 27.63
C LYS A 641 4.47 -57.82 27.48
N ARG A 642 5.09 -57.57 26.31
CA ARG A 642 6.47 -57.98 26.01
C ARG A 642 7.40 -56.77 25.98
N LYS A 643 8.65 -56.97 26.39
CA LYS A 643 9.72 -55.97 26.19
C LYS A 643 10.19 -56.02 24.74
N LEU A 644 10.70 -54.89 24.24
CA LEU A 644 11.31 -54.83 22.91
C LEU A 644 12.53 -55.77 22.89
N PRO A 645 12.62 -56.74 21.95
CA PRO A 645 13.69 -57.73 21.94
C PRO A 645 15.04 -57.12 21.55
N ASN A 646 15.08 -56.22 20.57
CA ASN A 646 16.26 -55.47 20.16
C ASN A 646 15.83 -54.16 19.48
N VAL A 647 16.62 -53.10 19.65
CA VAL A 647 16.44 -51.84 18.93
C VAL A 647 16.98 -51.97 17.51
N HIS A 648 16.21 -51.52 16.52
CA HIS A 648 16.58 -51.55 15.11
C HIS A 648 17.84 -50.69 14.84
N ASN A 649 18.74 -51.19 14.00
CA ASN A 649 19.94 -50.48 13.59
C ASN A 649 19.80 -50.04 12.12
N ALA A 650 19.25 -48.85 11.91
CA ALA A 650 18.98 -48.30 10.59
C ALA A 650 20.28 -47.94 9.83
N GLN A 651 20.21 -47.85 8.51
CA GLN A 651 21.29 -47.29 7.71
C GLN A 651 21.24 -45.76 7.74
N LEU A 652 22.38 -45.08 7.60
CA LEU A 652 22.39 -43.61 7.62
C LEU A 652 21.60 -42.99 6.45
N ASP A 653 21.56 -43.68 5.31
CA ASP A 653 20.89 -43.19 4.12
C ASP A 653 19.40 -43.59 4.06
N SER A 654 18.90 -44.37 5.03
CA SER A 654 17.47 -44.68 5.12
C SER A 654 16.67 -43.52 5.70
N THR A 655 15.40 -43.45 5.31
CA THR A 655 14.42 -42.46 5.81
C THR A 655 14.35 -42.49 7.34
N ALA A 656 14.51 -41.33 7.96
CA ALA A 656 14.35 -41.15 9.39
C ALA A 656 12.95 -40.66 9.74
N TYR A 657 12.40 -39.68 9.01
CA TYR A 657 11.03 -39.19 9.18
C TYR A 657 10.54 -38.48 7.91
N LEU A 658 9.22 -38.30 7.81
CA LEU A 658 8.61 -37.47 6.76
C LEU A 658 8.14 -36.15 7.37
N ASP A 659 8.54 -35.04 6.76
CA ASP A 659 8.14 -33.70 7.17
C ASP A 659 7.05 -33.18 6.23
N PHE A 660 5.82 -33.08 6.73
CA PHE A 660 4.68 -32.61 5.98
C PHE A 660 4.31 -31.18 6.36
N SER A 661 3.97 -30.41 5.34
CA SER A 661 3.45 -29.06 5.52
C SER A 661 2.43 -28.70 4.46
N VAL A 662 1.53 -27.79 4.83
CA VAL A 662 0.66 -27.10 3.89
C VAL A 662 1.30 -25.76 3.56
N SER A 663 1.53 -25.54 2.27
CA SER A 663 1.98 -24.25 1.74
C SER A 663 0.90 -23.17 1.88
N THR A 664 1.28 -21.90 1.76
CA THR A 664 0.33 -20.78 1.70
C THR A 664 -0.62 -20.88 0.51
N CYS A 665 -0.23 -21.61 -0.53
CA CYS A 665 -1.06 -21.94 -1.68
C CYS A 665 -2.02 -23.13 -1.46
N GLY A 666 -2.08 -23.71 -0.25
CA GLY A 666 -2.94 -24.85 0.07
C GLY A 666 -2.43 -26.21 -0.43
N ARG A 667 -1.30 -26.24 -1.15
CA ARG A 667 -0.67 -27.48 -1.61
C ARG A 667 0.00 -28.18 -0.42
N LEU A 668 -0.38 -29.44 -0.18
CA LEU A 668 0.30 -30.31 0.77
C LEU A 668 1.58 -30.86 0.13
N SER A 669 2.69 -30.79 0.85
CA SER A 669 3.96 -31.37 0.41
C SER A 669 4.65 -32.05 1.58
N GLY A 670 5.08 -33.30 1.35
CA GLY A 670 5.90 -34.09 2.26
C GLY A 670 7.31 -34.22 1.72
N VAL A 671 8.32 -34.02 2.55
CA VAL A 671 9.72 -34.27 2.19
C VAL A 671 10.30 -35.41 3.01
N ASN A 672 11.17 -36.19 2.38
CA ASN A 672 11.86 -37.30 3.03
C ASN A 672 13.16 -36.81 3.69
N ILE A 673 13.31 -37.02 4.99
CA ILE A 673 14.54 -36.72 5.72
C ILE A 673 15.19 -38.03 6.15
N ASN A 674 16.41 -38.30 5.67
CA ASN A 674 17.17 -39.49 6.06
C ASN A 674 17.98 -39.26 7.37
N HIS A 675 18.53 -40.34 7.92
CA HIS A 675 19.32 -40.28 9.16
C HIS A 675 20.61 -39.46 9.03
N ARG A 676 21.23 -39.42 7.84
CA ARG A 676 22.41 -38.62 7.54
C ARG A 676 22.09 -37.13 7.61
N SER A 677 21.08 -36.67 6.89
CA SER A 677 20.63 -35.27 6.86
C SER A 677 20.21 -34.81 8.26
N LEU A 678 19.49 -35.66 9.00
CA LEU A 678 19.14 -35.44 10.41
C LEU A 678 20.39 -35.25 11.29
N SER A 679 21.41 -36.08 11.13
CA SER A 679 22.64 -35.99 11.93
C SER A 679 23.46 -34.76 11.56
N SER A 680 23.54 -34.44 10.27
CA SER A 680 24.26 -33.28 9.76
C SER A 680 23.62 -31.96 10.21
N ILE A 681 22.29 -31.82 10.12
CA ILE A 681 21.60 -30.61 10.61
C ILE A 681 21.83 -30.41 12.11
N CYS A 682 21.82 -31.49 12.90
CA CYS A 682 22.10 -31.42 14.33
C CYS A 682 23.56 -31.02 14.62
N ALA A 683 24.52 -31.53 13.85
CA ALA A 683 25.94 -31.16 13.98
C ALA A 683 26.15 -29.68 13.69
N SER A 684 25.56 -29.17 12.61
CA SER A 684 25.67 -27.78 12.20
C SER A 684 25.00 -26.81 13.15
N LEU A 685 23.80 -27.14 13.65
CA LEU A 685 23.12 -26.35 14.69
C LEU A 685 23.89 -26.35 16.00
N LYS A 686 24.46 -27.50 16.40
CA LYS A 686 25.28 -27.60 17.61
C LYS A 686 26.49 -26.67 17.54
N LEU A 687 27.18 -26.63 16.40
CA LEU A 687 28.33 -25.76 16.18
C LEU A 687 27.92 -24.28 16.08
N ALA A 688 26.90 -23.96 15.29
CA ALA A 688 26.48 -22.58 15.05
C ALA A 688 25.92 -21.91 16.32
N CYS A 689 25.13 -22.64 17.11
CA CYS A 689 24.52 -22.14 18.34
C CYS A 689 25.35 -22.44 19.60
N GLU A 690 26.56 -22.99 19.47
CA GLU A 690 27.47 -23.35 20.59
C GLU A 690 26.77 -24.17 21.69
N LEU A 691 26.09 -25.25 21.29
CA LEU A 691 25.27 -26.05 22.21
C LEU A 691 26.11 -27.16 22.89
N TYR A 692 26.04 -27.21 24.21
CA TYR A 692 26.71 -28.19 25.06
C TYR A 692 25.85 -28.55 26.28
N PRO A 693 26.14 -29.64 27.02
CA PRO A 693 25.22 -30.18 28.02
C PRO A 693 24.80 -29.25 29.16
N SER A 694 25.60 -28.23 29.50
CA SER A 694 25.27 -27.26 30.55
C SER A 694 24.55 -26.01 30.01
N ARG A 695 24.24 -25.92 28.71
CA ARG A 695 23.44 -24.83 28.13
C ARG A 695 21.95 -25.07 28.35
N HIS A 696 21.21 -23.99 28.56
CA HIS A 696 19.75 -23.99 28.67
C HIS A 696 19.18 -23.24 27.47
N VAL A 697 18.21 -23.82 26.78
CA VAL A 697 17.55 -23.24 25.60
C VAL A 697 16.05 -23.22 25.82
N ALA A 698 15.41 -22.06 25.69
CA ALA A 698 13.95 -21.95 25.79
C ALA A 698 13.31 -21.94 24.40
N LEU A 699 12.38 -22.85 24.16
CA LEU A 699 11.70 -23.03 22.88
C LEU A 699 10.22 -22.70 23.03
N CYS A 700 9.74 -21.73 22.25
CA CYS A 700 8.33 -21.40 22.11
C CYS A 700 7.94 -21.52 20.63
N LEU A 701 7.94 -22.76 20.13
CA LEU A 701 7.77 -23.11 18.72
C LEU A 701 6.80 -24.27 18.56
N ASP A 702 6.20 -24.37 17.38
CA ASP A 702 5.42 -25.54 16.99
C ASP A 702 6.33 -26.70 16.53
N PRO A 703 6.19 -27.92 17.10
CA PRO A 703 7.12 -29.02 16.86
C PRO A 703 6.66 -29.97 15.75
N TYR A 704 6.15 -29.46 14.63
CA TYR A 704 5.54 -30.31 13.59
C TYR A 704 6.32 -30.38 12.28
N CYS A 705 7.05 -29.34 11.92
CA CYS A 705 7.78 -29.25 10.66
C CYS A 705 9.00 -28.32 10.75
N GLY A 706 9.96 -28.48 9.83
CA GLY A 706 11.09 -27.58 9.62
C GLY A 706 12.03 -27.44 10.82
N LEU A 707 12.64 -26.25 10.97
CA LEU A 707 13.56 -25.94 12.07
C LEU A 707 12.90 -26.06 13.45
N GLY A 708 11.60 -25.74 13.57
CA GLY A 708 10.87 -25.85 14.83
C GLY A 708 10.85 -27.28 15.37
N PHE A 709 10.58 -28.25 14.49
CA PHE A 709 10.67 -29.67 14.83
C PHE A 709 12.10 -30.10 15.20
N ALA A 710 13.10 -29.69 14.43
CA ALA A 710 14.49 -30.04 14.69
C ALA A 710 14.99 -29.51 16.06
N MET A 711 14.61 -28.27 16.39
CA MET A 711 14.94 -27.64 17.68
C MET A 711 14.25 -28.34 18.86
N TRP A 712 12.98 -28.71 18.68
CA TRP A 712 12.18 -29.29 19.76
C TRP A 712 12.51 -30.75 20.06
N THR A 713 12.79 -31.55 19.02
CA THR A 713 12.86 -33.02 19.16
C THR A 713 14.28 -33.55 19.02
N LEU A 714 15.10 -32.99 18.12
CA LEU A 714 16.35 -33.63 17.68
C LEU A 714 17.60 -33.10 18.39
N ILE A 715 17.80 -31.78 18.35
CA ILE A 715 19.06 -31.15 18.76
C ILE A 715 19.34 -31.29 20.26
N GLY A 716 18.31 -31.31 21.11
CA GLY A 716 18.42 -31.49 22.56
C GLY A 716 19.10 -32.82 22.90
N VAL A 717 18.67 -33.91 22.25
CA VAL A 717 19.29 -35.24 22.41
C VAL A 717 20.70 -35.27 21.81
N TYR A 718 20.91 -34.67 20.64
CA TYR A 718 22.20 -34.70 19.96
C TYR A 718 23.30 -33.96 20.76
N SER A 719 23.03 -32.72 21.15
CA SER A 719 24.00 -31.86 21.86
C SER A 719 24.00 -32.08 23.38
N GLY A 720 22.88 -32.53 23.94
CA GLY A 720 22.70 -32.81 25.36
C GLY A 720 22.34 -31.60 26.21
N HIS A 721 22.06 -30.43 25.61
CA HIS A 721 21.64 -29.24 26.35
C HIS A 721 20.25 -29.44 26.98
N HIS A 722 19.91 -28.61 27.96
CA HIS A 722 18.59 -28.62 28.58
C HIS A 722 17.61 -27.74 27.79
N SER A 723 16.61 -28.35 27.16
CA SER A 723 15.56 -27.65 26.43
C SER A 723 14.33 -27.41 27.32
N ILE A 724 14.01 -26.14 27.55
CA ILE A 724 12.79 -25.71 28.25
C ILE A 724 11.72 -25.44 27.20
N LEU A 725 10.66 -26.23 27.23
CA LEU A 725 9.62 -26.29 26.22
C LEU A 725 8.37 -25.55 26.70
N ILE A 726 7.91 -24.59 25.90
CA ILE A 726 6.70 -23.82 26.14
C ILE A 726 5.82 -23.95 24.91
N ALA A 727 4.67 -24.58 25.05
CA ALA A 727 3.75 -24.71 23.94
C ALA A 727 3.11 -23.34 23.61
N PRO A 728 2.96 -22.96 22.33
CA PRO A 728 2.41 -21.65 21.96
C PRO A 728 1.04 -21.34 22.59
N TYR A 729 0.15 -22.33 22.67
CA TYR A 729 -1.18 -22.17 23.27
C TYR A 729 -1.13 -21.85 24.79
N GLU A 730 -0.04 -22.19 25.50
CA GLU A 730 0.14 -21.80 26.90
C GLU A 730 0.50 -20.31 27.03
N VAL A 731 1.16 -19.74 26.00
CA VAL A 731 1.45 -18.31 25.91
C VAL A 731 0.20 -17.53 25.49
N GLU A 732 -0.65 -18.10 24.64
CA GLU A 732 -1.98 -17.52 24.36
C GLU A 732 -2.82 -17.38 25.64
N ALA A 733 -2.81 -18.40 26.50
CA ALA A 733 -3.49 -18.36 27.79
C ALA A 733 -2.83 -17.38 28.79
N ASN A 734 -1.50 -17.26 28.77
CA ASN A 734 -0.73 -16.34 29.61
C ASN A 734 0.45 -15.72 28.83
N PRO A 735 0.27 -14.52 28.23
CA PRO A 735 1.29 -13.91 27.37
C PRO A 735 2.62 -13.61 28.09
N SER A 736 2.60 -13.45 29.41
CA SER A 736 3.82 -13.17 30.20
C SER A 736 4.68 -14.42 30.45
N LEU A 737 4.18 -15.63 30.17
CA LEU A 737 4.83 -16.90 30.50
C LEU A 737 6.23 -17.03 29.89
N TRP A 738 6.36 -16.77 28.59
CA TRP A 738 7.63 -16.92 27.88
C TRP A 738 8.70 -15.98 28.46
N LEU A 739 8.41 -14.68 28.56
CA LEU A 739 9.36 -13.69 29.11
C LEU A 739 9.70 -13.96 30.58
N SER A 740 8.72 -14.38 31.39
CA SER A 740 8.95 -14.75 32.79
C SER A 740 9.87 -15.95 32.91
N THR A 741 9.70 -16.95 32.04
CA THR A 741 10.55 -18.15 31.99
C THR A 741 11.98 -17.80 31.65
N LEU A 742 12.20 -16.93 30.66
CA LEU A 742 13.54 -16.47 30.26
C LEU A 742 14.28 -15.85 31.45
N SER A 743 13.59 -15.01 32.21
CA SER A 743 14.16 -14.34 33.37
C SER A 743 14.42 -15.27 34.56
N GLN A 744 13.42 -16.07 34.94
CA GLN A 744 13.50 -16.99 36.09
C GLN A 744 14.60 -18.05 35.92
N HIS A 745 14.69 -18.64 34.74
CA HIS A 745 15.69 -19.66 34.43
C HIS A 745 17.01 -19.07 33.87
N ARG A 746 17.12 -17.72 33.78
CA ARG A 746 18.28 -16.99 33.23
C ARG A 746 18.74 -17.55 31.88
N VAL A 747 17.78 -17.83 31.01
CA VAL A 747 18.02 -18.44 29.71
C VAL A 747 18.72 -17.43 28.80
N ARG A 748 19.80 -17.89 28.15
CA ARG A 748 20.58 -17.06 27.22
C ARG A 748 20.09 -17.16 25.77
N ASP A 749 19.66 -18.36 25.37
CA ASP A 749 19.34 -18.70 24.00
C ASP A 749 17.87 -19.13 23.91
N THR A 750 17.07 -18.43 23.10
CA THR A 750 15.65 -18.73 22.91
C THR A 750 15.25 -18.69 21.45
N PHE A 751 14.26 -19.51 21.10
CA PHE A 751 13.70 -19.58 19.77
C PHE A 751 12.17 -19.45 19.84
N CYS A 752 11.60 -18.61 19.00
CA CYS A 752 10.17 -18.33 18.96
C CYS A 752 9.68 -18.07 17.53
N SER A 753 8.36 -18.09 17.32
CA SER A 753 7.75 -17.74 16.02
C SER A 753 7.29 -16.28 16.01
N TYR A 754 7.01 -15.74 14.81
CA TYR A 754 6.42 -14.40 14.70
C TYR A 754 5.09 -14.28 15.43
N GLY A 755 4.24 -15.32 15.42
CA GLY A 755 2.98 -15.33 16.16
C GLY A 755 3.17 -15.11 17.67
N VAL A 756 4.21 -15.70 18.28
CA VAL A 756 4.53 -15.50 19.70
C VAL A 756 4.98 -14.07 19.97
N ILE A 757 5.84 -13.50 19.11
CA ILE A 757 6.30 -12.12 19.22
C ILE A 757 5.13 -11.14 19.10
N GLU A 758 4.26 -11.35 18.13
CA GLU A 758 3.09 -10.52 17.88
C GLU A 758 2.11 -10.56 19.05
N LEU A 759 1.79 -11.76 19.54
CA LEU A 759 0.96 -11.97 20.72
C LEU A 759 1.53 -11.23 21.94
N CYS A 760 2.82 -11.39 22.22
CA CYS A 760 3.48 -10.71 23.34
C CYS A 760 3.46 -9.19 23.17
N THR A 761 3.71 -8.68 21.96
CA THR A 761 3.74 -7.24 21.69
C THR A 761 2.36 -6.61 21.86
N LYS A 762 1.32 -7.25 21.32
CA LYS A 762 -0.07 -6.78 21.44
C LYS A 762 -0.56 -6.86 22.89
N ALA A 763 -0.45 -8.03 23.53
CA ALA A 763 -1.03 -8.28 24.84
C ALA A 763 -0.27 -7.65 26.01
N LEU A 764 1.05 -7.48 25.92
CA LEU A 764 1.88 -6.97 27.03
C LEU A 764 2.25 -5.49 26.90
N SER A 765 1.82 -4.81 25.84
CA SER A 765 2.09 -3.38 25.60
C SER A 765 1.81 -2.50 26.83
N ASN A 766 0.66 -2.72 27.48
CA ASN A 766 0.22 -1.95 28.65
C ASN A 766 0.69 -2.53 30.01
N SER A 767 1.29 -3.73 30.03
CA SER A 767 1.64 -4.43 31.27
C SER A 767 3.13 -4.36 31.66
N ILE A 768 3.96 -3.68 30.86
CA ILE A 768 5.40 -3.48 31.13
C ILE A 768 5.69 -3.01 32.58
N PRO A 769 4.98 -2.01 33.17
CA PRO A 769 5.24 -1.59 34.54
C PRO A 769 4.98 -2.71 35.56
N VAL A 770 3.95 -3.53 35.33
CA VAL A 770 3.61 -4.67 36.19
C VAL A 770 4.68 -5.76 36.09
N LEU A 771 5.20 -6.02 34.88
CA LEU A 771 6.29 -6.97 34.67
C LEU A 771 7.58 -6.51 35.38
N LYS A 772 7.87 -5.21 35.40
CA LYS A 772 8.97 -4.64 36.19
C LYS A 772 8.78 -4.84 37.69
N GLN A 773 7.58 -4.59 38.21
CA GLN A 773 7.27 -4.83 39.63
C GLN A 773 7.41 -6.30 40.03
N ARG A 774 7.18 -7.23 39.08
CA ARG A 774 7.43 -8.66 39.24
C ARG A 774 8.90 -9.08 39.08
N ASN A 775 9.82 -8.12 38.97
CA ASN A 775 11.26 -8.34 38.78
C ASN A 775 11.62 -9.17 37.53
N ILE A 776 10.86 -9.02 36.44
CA ILE A 776 11.21 -9.65 35.15
C ILE A 776 12.34 -8.84 34.50
N ASP A 777 13.46 -9.52 34.26
CA ASP A 777 14.69 -8.99 33.66
C ASP A 777 15.13 -9.86 32.47
N LEU A 778 15.27 -9.25 31.30
CA LEU A 778 15.63 -9.91 30.05
C LEU A 778 17.10 -9.71 29.65
N ARG A 779 17.92 -9.07 30.50
CA ARG A 779 19.37 -8.88 30.23
C ARG A 779 20.15 -10.18 30.09
N CYS A 780 19.60 -11.29 30.56
CA CYS A 780 20.21 -12.62 30.41
C CYS A 780 20.14 -13.13 28.96
N VAL A 781 19.19 -12.66 28.16
CA VAL A 781 18.97 -13.12 26.78
C VAL A 781 20.07 -12.54 25.89
N ARG A 782 20.82 -13.43 25.25
CA ARG A 782 21.85 -13.08 24.27
C ARG A 782 21.43 -13.39 22.84
N THR A 783 20.63 -14.45 22.67
CA THR A 783 20.16 -14.89 21.36
C THR A 783 18.67 -15.17 21.45
N CYS A 784 17.88 -14.50 20.61
CA CYS A 784 16.45 -14.66 20.44
C CYS A 784 16.18 -14.83 18.94
N VAL A 785 16.17 -16.07 18.47
CA VAL A 785 16.01 -16.38 17.05
C VAL A 785 14.54 -16.55 16.72
N VAL A 786 14.05 -15.72 15.80
CA VAL A 786 12.70 -15.84 15.26
C VAL A 786 12.71 -16.82 14.09
N VAL A 787 12.01 -17.95 14.27
CA VAL A 787 11.91 -19.01 13.28
C VAL A 787 10.69 -18.80 12.40
N ALA A 788 10.93 -18.65 11.10
CA ALA A 788 9.90 -18.45 10.09
C ALA A 788 10.39 -18.88 8.70
N GLU A 789 9.44 -19.29 7.86
CA GLU A 789 9.67 -19.67 6.45
C GLU A 789 9.11 -18.60 5.50
N GLU A 790 9.34 -17.32 5.85
CA GLU A 790 8.85 -16.15 5.12
C GLU A 790 9.86 -14.99 5.20
N ARG A 791 9.59 -13.89 4.48
CA ARG A 791 10.39 -12.66 4.57
C ARG A 791 10.40 -12.17 6.03
N PRO A 792 11.57 -11.82 6.60
CA PRO A 792 11.65 -11.24 7.92
C PRO A 792 10.75 -10.02 8.17
N ARG A 793 9.94 -10.03 9.24
CA ARG A 793 9.01 -8.95 9.61
C ARG A 793 9.71 -7.85 10.40
N VAL A 794 10.44 -6.99 9.70
CA VAL A 794 11.29 -5.94 10.32
C VAL A 794 10.53 -5.05 11.30
N GLN A 795 9.34 -4.57 10.92
CA GLN A 795 8.55 -3.66 11.76
C GLN A 795 8.13 -4.31 13.08
N LEU A 796 7.65 -5.56 13.03
CA LEU A 796 7.23 -6.31 14.20
C LEU A 796 8.40 -6.55 15.16
N THR A 797 9.56 -6.96 14.64
CA THR A 797 10.78 -7.16 15.42
C THR A 797 11.25 -5.87 16.09
N GLN A 798 11.21 -4.74 15.38
CA GLN A 798 11.57 -3.43 15.93
C GLN A 798 10.61 -2.97 17.03
N GLN A 799 9.29 -3.17 16.84
CA GLN A 799 8.28 -2.87 17.85
C GLN A 799 8.48 -3.70 19.12
N PHE A 800 8.71 -5.00 18.97
CA PHE A 800 9.02 -5.91 20.08
C PHE A 800 10.26 -5.45 20.85
N CYS A 801 11.37 -5.19 20.16
CA CYS A 801 12.60 -4.74 20.80
C CYS A 801 12.40 -3.42 21.56
N LYS A 802 11.75 -2.43 20.94
CA LYS A 802 11.49 -1.12 21.55
C LYS A 802 10.61 -1.24 22.79
N LEU A 803 9.58 -2.10 22.76
CA LEU A 803 8.66 -2.29 23.87
C LEU A 803 9.36 -2.94 25.08
N PHE A 804 10.14 -4.00 24.84
CA PHE A 804 10.78 -4.77 25.91
C PHE A 804 12.20 -4.29 26.28
N GLN A 805 12.72 -3.26 25.61
CA GLN A 805 13.96 -2.58 26.00
C GLN A 805 13.89 -2.09 27.46
N ALA A 806 12.71 -1.68 27.92
CA ALA A 806 12.48 -1.29 29.30
C ALA A 806 12.73 -2.42 30.31
N LEU A 807 12.56 -3.69 29.92
CA LEU A 807 12.87 -4.88 30.72
C LEU A 807 14.31 -5.39 30.52
N GLY A 808 15.14 -4.65 29.78
CA GLY A 808 16.55 -4.98 29.56
C GLY A 808 16.84 -5.86 28.35
N LEU A 809 15.87 -6.07 27.46
CA LEU A 809 16.09 -6.77 26.19
C LEU A 809 16.98 -5.91 25.27
N ASN A 810 18.08 -6.50 24.77
CA ASN A 810 18.98 -5.82 23.83
C ASN A 810 18.49 -6.03 22.39
N THR A 811 18.40 -4.99 21.57
CA THR A 811 18.01 -5.11 20.14
C THR A 811 18.87 -6.11 19.38
N ARG A 812 20.16 -6.21 19.73
CA ARG A 812 21.13 -7.13 19.09
C ARG A 812 20.84 -8.61 19.35
N CYS A 813 20.06 -8.94 20.38
CA CYS A 813 19.76 -10.35 20.65
C CYS A 813 18.70 -10.91 19.71
N VAL A 814 17.87 -10.06 19.10
CA VAL A 814 16.76 -10.54 18.26
C VAL A 814 17.23 -10.65 16.81
N SER A 815 17.21 -11.87 16.31
CA SER A 815 17.64 -12.22 14.96
C SER A 815 16.62 -13.11 14.29
N THR A 816 16.77 -13.37 12.99
CA THR A 816 15.89 -14.28 12.25
C THR A 816 16.67 -15.51 11.79
N SER A 817 15.93 -16.56 11.45
CA SER A 817 16.48 -17.75 10.78
C SER A 817 15.71 -18.00 9.51
N PHE A 818 16.35 -18.64 8.54
CA PHE A 818 15.72 -19.08 7.31
C PHE A 818 15.94 -20.57 7.08
N GLY A 819 14.85 -21.26 6.77
CA GLY A 819 14.80 -22.63 6.30
C GLY A 819 13.61 -22.78 5.36
N CYS A 820 13.56 -23.90 4.66
CA CYS A 820 12.45 -24.26 3.78
C CYS A 820 12.24 -25.78 3.81
N ARG A 821 11.30 -26.29 3.01
CA ARG A 821 11.03 -27.73 2.95
C ARG A 821 12.20 -28.53 2.41
N VAL A 822 12.90 -27.98 1.44
CA VAL A 822 14.02 -28.66 0.80
C VAL A 822 15.26 -28.69 1.71
N ASN A 823 15.39 -27.70 2.60
CA ASN A 823 16.43 -27.67 3.62
C ASN A 823 15.89 -27.01 4.91
N PRO A 824 15.68 -27.79 5.99
CA PRO A 824 15.04 -27.28 7.21
C PRO A 824 15.82 -26.15 7.91
N ALA A 825 17.12 -25.98 7.63
CA ALA A 825 17.92 -24.91 8.22
C ALA A 825 19.06 -24.47 7.29
N ILE A 826 18.92 -23.28 6.70
CA ILE A 826 19.91 -22.66 5.81
C ILE A 826 20.69 -21.61 6.59
N CYS A 827 19.98 -20.69 7.26
CA CYS A 827 20.54 -19.58 8.01
C CYS A 827 20.04 -19.58 9.45
N VAL A 828 20.96 -19.50 10.43
CA VAL A 828 20.64 -19.31 11.85
C VAL A 828 21.73 -18.44 12.47
N GLN A 829 21.32 -17.46 13.27
CA GLN A 829 22.25 -16.58 13.97
C GLN A 829 22.50 -17.11 15.39
N GLY A 830 23.73 -17.53 15.66
CA GLY A 830 24.16 -18.01 16.98
C GLY A 830 24.69 -16.90 17.88
N ALA A 831 24.93 -17.23 19.15
CA ALA A 831 25.29 -16.29 20.24
C ALA A 831 26.56 -15.45 20.02
N SER A 832 27.46 -15.91 19.14
CA SER A 832 28.73 -15.26 18.82
C SER A 832 28.67 -14.44 17.51
N SER A 833 27.48 -14.24 16.96
CA SER A 833 27.28 -13.52 15.70
C SER A 833 27.16 -12.01 15.94
N ALA A 834 27.70 -11.21 15.02
CA ALA A 834 27.50 -9.75 14.98
C ALA A 834 26.02 -9.38 14.80
N GLU A 835 25.68 -8.10 14.94
CA GLU A 835 24.32 -7.59 14.75
C GLU A 835 23.83 -7.85 13.32
N SER A 836 22.55 -8.25 13.18
CA SER A 836 21.97 -8.52 11.86
C SER A 836 21.95 -7.25 11.00
N ALA A 837 22.52 -7.33 9.80
CA ALA A 837 22.59 -6.18 8.91
C ALA A 837 21.23 -5.85 8.29
N GLN A 838 20.86 -4.57 8.29
CA GLN A 838 19.68 -4.04 7.59
C GLN A 838 20.11 -3.34 6.30
N VAL A 839 19.36 -3.56 5.22
CA VAL A 839 19.57 -2.91 3.93
C VAL A 839 18.27 -2.31 3.43
N TYR A 840 18.38 -1.21 2.69
CA TYR A 840 17.25 -0.58 2.03
C TYR A 840 17.38 -0.82 0.53
N VAL A 841 16.34 -1.37 -0.08
CA VAL A 841 16.31 -1.71 -1.50
C VAL A 841 15.21 -0.94 -2.21
N ASP A 842 15.45 -0.54 -3.46
CA ASP A 842 14.43 0.10 -4.29
C ASP A 842 13.37 -0.93 -4.75
N LEU A 843 12.12 -0.71 -4.35
CA LEU A 843 10.99 -1.55 -4.80
C LEU A 843 10.85 -1.59 -6.32
N ARG A 844 11.21 -0.52 -7.05
CA ARG A 844 11.13 -0.50 -8.52
C ARG A 844 12.18 -1.40 -9.16
N ALA A 845 13.37 -1.49 -8.58
CA ALA A 845 14.39 -2.41 -9.03
C ALA A 845 13.95 -3.86 -8.78
N LEU A 846 13.40 -4.16 -7.60
CA LEU A 846 12.91 -5.49 -7.25
C LEU A 846 11.86 -6.01 -8.23
N ARG A 847 10.94 -5.14 -8.69
CA ARG A 847 9.92 -5.49 -9.69
C ARG A 847 10.48 -6.01 -11.02
N ASN A 848 11.73 -5.67 -11.30
CA ASN A 848 12.46 -6.06 -12.51
C ASN A 848 13.54 -7.12 -12.22
N ASN A 849 13.39 -7.89 -11.14
CA ASN A 849 14.34 -8.91 -10.68
C ASN A 849 15.77 -8.36 -10.45
N ARG A 850 15.89 -7.10 -10.04
CA ARG A 850 17.16 -6.42 -9.74
C ARG A 850 17.18 -5.94 -8.31
N VAL A 851 18.37 -5.88 -7.74
CA VAL A 851 18.60 -5.35 -6.40
C VAL A 851 19.42 -4.08 -6.55
N ALA A 852 18.82 -2.95 -6.15
CA ALA A 852 19.49 -1.66 -6.06
C ALA A 852 19.37 -1.18 -4.62
N LEU A 853 20.52 -0.94 -3.99
CA LEU A 853 20.58 -0.39 -2.64
C LEU A 853 20.28 1.10 -2.69
N VAL A 854 19.48 1.56 -1.74
CA VAL A 854 19.13 2.96 -1.56
C VAL A 854 19.38 3.36 -0.11
N GLU A 855 19.35 4.65 0.17
CA GLU A 855 19.45 5.15 1.54
C GLU A 855 18.12 5.01 2.28
N ARG A 856 18.20 4.98 3.62
CA ARG A 856 17.02 5.00 4.48
C ARG A 856 16.20 6.25 4.20
N GLY A 857 14.91 6.07 3.91
CA GLY A 857 14.00 7.19 3.65
C GLY A 857 13.92 7.63 2.18
N ALA A 858 14.67 6.98 1.28
CA ALA A 858 14.48 7.16 -0.16
C ALA A 858 13.05 6.76 -0.58
N PRO A 859 12.46 7.44 -1.60
CA PRO A 859 11.12 7.12 -2.05
C PRO A 859 11.06 5.67 -2.57
N ASN A 860 10.05 4.91 -2.14
CA ASN A 860 9.90 3.48 -2.43
C ASN A 860 11.00 2.57 -1.85
N SER A 861 11.73 3.01 -0.82
CA SER A 861 12.69 2.16 -0.12
C SER A 861 11.97 1.06 0.68
N LEU A 862 12.37 -0.19 0.48
CA LEU A 862 11.96 -1.33 1.31
C LEU A 862 13.10 -1.72 2.24
N CYS A 863 12.83 -1.80 3.54
CA CYS A 863 13.79 -2.29 4.52
C CYS A 863 13.77 -3.83 4.56
N LEU A 864 14.93 -4.45 4.39
CA LEU A 864 15.16 -5.88 4.54
C LEU A 864 16.21 -6.11 5.61
N ILE A 865 16.05 -7.18 6.40
CA ILE A 865 17.03 -7.62 7.37
C ILE A 865 17.61 -8.97 6.94
N GLU A 866 18.89 -9.17 7.26
CA GLU A 866 19.57 -10.44 7.06
C GLU A 866 18.80 -11.60 7.71
N SER A 867 18.70 -12.72 6.98
CA SER A 867 17.95 -13.92 7.40
C SER A 867 18.73 -14.84 8.37
N GLY A 868 19.85 -14.35 8.89
CA GLY A 868 20.83 -15.07 9.72
C GLY A 868 22.09 -15.49 8.97
N LYS A 869 23.07 -16.02 9.71
CA LYS A 869 24.32 -16.53 9.15
C LYS A 869 24.15 -17.92 8.55
N LEU A 870 24.83 -18.19 7.44
CA LEU A 870 24.84 -19.53 6.82
C LEU A 870 25.37 -20.57 7.81
N LEU A 871 24.63 -21.67 7.96
CA LEU A 871 25.04 -22.77 8.81
C LEU A 871 26.29 -23.46 8.25
N PRO A 872 27.10 -24.11 9.11
CA PRO A 872 28.23 -24.89 8.66
C PRO A 872 27.84 -25.94 7.60
N GLY A 873 28.64 -26.09 6.55
CA GLY A 873 28.40 -27.03 5.45
C GLY A 873 27.19 -26.71 4.55
N VAL A 874 26.66 -25.49 4.63
CA VAL A 874 25.64 -24.98 3.70
C VAL A 874 26.30 -24.09 2.65
N LYS A 875 26.06 -24.39 1.38
CA LYS A 875 26.45 -23.56 0.24
C LYS A 875 25.19 -23.04 -0.45
N VAL A 876 25.17 -21.75 -0.74
CA VAL A 876 24.03 -21.06 -1.37
C VAL A 876 24.49 -20.32 -2.61
N ILE A 877 23.67 -20.38 -3.65
CA ILE A 877 23.80 -19.57 -4.87
C ILE A 877 22.47 -18.91 -5.19
N ILE A 878 22.52 -17.83 -5.98
CA ILE A 878 21.33 -17.22 -6.56
C ILE A 878 21.28 -17.55 -8.04
N ALA A 879 20.18 -18.16 -8.48
CA ALA A 879 19.98 -18.58 -9.86
C ALA A 879 18.69 -17.98 -10.43
N ASN A 880 18.67 -17.71 -11.74
CA ASN A 880 17.43 -17.31 -12.39
C ASN A 880 16.51 -18.55 -12.53
N PRO A 881 15.26 -18.51 -12.02
CA PRO A 881 14.41 -19.69 -11.94
C PRO A 881 13.97 -20.25 -13.31
N GLU A 882 13.94 -19.42 -14.35
CA GLU A 882 13.54 -19.80 -15.71
C GLU A 882 14.74 -20.28 -16.54
N THR A 883 15.82 -19.50 -16.54
CA THR A 883 16.98 -19.76 -17.38
C THR A 883 18.03 -20.67 -16.74
N LYS A 884 17.91 -20.94 -15.44
CA LYS A 884 18.87 -21.71 -14.62
C LYS A 884 20.32 -21.17 -14.72
N GLY A 885 20.48 -19.89 -15.03
CA GLY A 885 21.76 -19.19 -15.10
C GLY A 885 22.19 -18.62 -13.74
N HIS A 886 23.49 -18.58 -13.48
CA HIS A 886 24.04 -18.01 -12.24
C HIS A 886 23.88 -16.48 -12.23
N CYS A 887 23.19 -15.96 -11.22
CA CYS A 887 22.99 -14.53 -11.02
C CYS A 887 24.19 -13.87 -10.31
N GLY A 888 24.37 -12.57 -10.53
CA GLY A 888 25.28 -11.73 -9.73
C GLY A 888 24.58 -11.13 -8.50
N ASP A 889 25.35 -10.56 -7.57
CA ASP A 889 24.85 -9.98 -6.30
C ASP A 889 23.81 -8.86 -6.49
N SER A 890 23.77 -8.23 -7.67
CA SER A 890 22.82 -7.17 -8.03
C SER A 890 21.48 -7.68 -8.58
N HIS A 891 21.25 -8.99 -8.60
CA HIS A 891 20.05 -9.61 -9.15
C HIS A 891 19.24 -10.29 -8.07
N LEU A 892 17.93 -10.21 -8.22
CA LEU A 892 17.00 -11.02 -7.47
C LEU A 892 16.80 -12.33 -8.24
N GLY A 893 16.99 -13.46 -7.57
CA GLY A 893 16.79 -14.77 -8.17
C GLY A 893 16.36 -15.79 -7.11
N GLU A 894 16.18 -17.02 -7.56
CA GLU A 894 15.86 -18.13 -6.67
C GLU A 894 17.11 -18.54 -5.87
N ILE A 895 16.92 -18.74 -4.57
CA ILE A 895 17.95 -19.26 -3.68
C ILE A 895 18.07 -20.76 -3.93
N TRP A 896 19.23 -21.24 -4.37
CA TRP A 896 19.50 -22.67 -4.46
C TRP A 896 20.52 -23.06 -3.40
N VAL A 897 20.32 -24.22 -2.78
CA VAL A 897 21.09 -24.69 -1.62
C VAL A 897 21.70 -26.05 -1.86
N GLN A 898 22.98 -26.18 -1.55
CA GLN A 898 23.70 -27.44 -1.52
C GLN A 898 24.20 -27.66 -0.08
N SER A 899 23.71 -28.71 0.56
CA SER A 899 24.14 -29.08 1.90
C SER A 899 23.85 -30.55 2.17
N SER A 900 24.60 -31.14 3.10
CA SER A 900 24.25 -32.44 3.66
C SER A 900 22.97 -32.39 4.52
N HIS A 901 22.41 -31.20 4.80
CA HIS A 901 21.12 -31.03 5.50
C HIS A 901 19.91 -31.16 4.57
N ASN A 902 20.11 -31.18 3.25
CA ASN A 902 19.03 -31.19 2.29
C ASN A 902 18.15 -32.45 2.49
N ALA A 903 16.85 -32.29 2.27
CA ALA A 903 15.93 -33.40 2.17
C ALA A 903 16.24 -34.25 0.93
N ASN A 904 15.82 -35.51 0.96
CA ASN A 904 16.16 -36.54 -0.03
C ASN A 904 15.11 -36.68 -1.14
N GLY A 905 14.24 -35.69 -1.33
CA GLY A 905 13.15 -35.74 -2.30
C GLY A 905 11.78 -35.40 -1.69
N TYR A 906 10.81 -35.13 -2.56
CA TYR A 906 9.41 -35.11 -2.16
C TYR A 906 8.89 -36.54 -2.01
N TYR A 907 8.02 -36.74 -1.04
CA TYR A 907 7.31 -38.00 -0.89
C TYR A 907 6.10 -38.02 -1.82
N THR A 908 6.10 -38.94 -2.79
CA THR A 908 5.02 -39.11 -3.77
C THR A 908 4.58 -40.57 -3.85
N ILE A 909 3.26 -40.81 -3.90
CA ILE A 909 2.70 -42.17 -4.01
C ILE A 909 2.60 -42.63 -5.47
N TYR A 910 2.45 -41.69 -6.40
CA TYR A 910 2.28 -41.93 -7.83
C TYR A 910 3.56 -41.47 -8.54
N GLY A 911 4.16 -42.35 -9.34
CA GLY A 911 5.52 -42.24 -9.89
C GLY A 911 5.79 -41.12 -10.92
N ASP A 912 5.20 -39.94 -10.77
CA ASP A 912 5.65 -38.72 -11.47
C ASP A 912 6.91 -38.16 -10.81
N GLU A 913 7.96 -38.98 -10.67
CA GLU A 913 9.25 -38.54 -10.12
C GLU A 913 9.98 -37.55 -11.05
N THR A 914 9.61 -37.50 -12.34
CA THR A 914 10.34 -36.72 -13.36
C THR A 914 10.27 -35.20 -13.14
N ASP A 915 9.14 -34.66 -12.70
CA ASP A 915 8.97 -33.21 -12.50
C ASP A 915 9.62 -32.71 -11.20
N TYR A 916 9.75 -33.59 -10.19
CA TYR A 916 10.29 -33.23 -8.88
C TYR A 916 11.79 -33.51 -8.72
N ASN A 917 12.36 -34.38 -9.58
CA ASN A 917 13.80 -34.66 -9.56
C ASN A 917 14.63 -33.39 -9.84
N ASP A 918 14.11 -32.53 -10.72
CA ASP A 918 14.69 -31.22 -11.04
C ASP A 918 14.74 -30.25 -9.85
N HIS A 919 13.92 -30.47 -8.81
CA HIS A 919 13.94 -29.63 -7.61
C HIS A 919 15.09 -29.95 -6.66
N PHE A 920 15.48 -31.22 -6.54
CA PHE A 920 16.57 -31.65 -5.64
C PHE A 920 17.91 -31.84 -6.36
N ASN A 921 17.86 -32.08 -7.68
CA ASN A 921 19.01 -32.35 -8.52
C ASN A 921 19.24 -31.26 -9.59
N ALA A 922 18.92 -30.00 -9.28
CA ALA A 922 19.09 -28.90 -10.22
C ALA A 922 20.56 -28.64 -10.52
N LYS A 923 20.86 -28.33 -11.78
CA LYS A 923 22.19 -27.91 -12.24
C LYS A 923 22.09 -26.56 -12.91
N LEU A 924 23.11 -25.74 -12.69
CA LEU A 924 23.25 -24.48 -13.40
C LEU A 924 23.59 -24.73 -14.87
N VAL A 925 23.05 -23.89 -15.75
CA VAL A 925 23.42 -23.87 -17.18
C VAL A 925 24.76 -23.14 -17.36
N THR A 926 25.11 -22.23 -16.46
CA THR A 926 26.33 -21.40 -16.50
C THR A 926 26.97 -21.27 -15.13
N GLY A 927 28.30 -21.19 -15.07
CA GLY A 927 29.06 -21.22 -13.81
C GLY A 927 29.42 -22.64 -13.38
N ALA A 928 29.07 -23.03 -12.16
CA ALA A 928 29.37 -24.36 -11.62
C ALA A 928 28.38 -25.42 -12.13
N THR A 929 28.51 -25.82 -13.40
CA THR A 929 27.57 -26.73 -14.09
C THR A 929 27.66 -28.20 -13.65
N THR A 930 28.73 -28.58 -12.95
CA THR A 930 28.96 -29.95 -12.45
C THR A 930 28.31 -30.20 -11.09
N GLU A 931 28.06 -29.15 -10.33
CA GLU A 931 27.49 -29.24 -9.00
C GLU A 931 25.97 -29.35 -9.04
N VAL A 932 25.42 -30.00 -8.01
CA VAL A 932 23.99 -30.26 -7.87
C VAL A 932 23.46 -29.46 -6.70
N TYR A 933 22.37 -28.76 -6.94
CA TYR A 933 21.72 -27.91 -5.96
C TYR A 933 20.25 -28.26 -5.81
N ALA A 934 19.73 -28.01 -4.62
CA ALA A 934 18.31 -28.11 -4.34
C ALA A 934 17.67 -26.71 -4.40
N ARG A 935 16.58 -26.60 -5.16
CA ARG A 935 15.81 -25.38 -5.41
C ARG A 935 14.91 -25.11 -4.22
N THR A 936 15.05 -23.94 -3.59
CA THR A 936 14.27 -23.65 -2.38
C THR A 936 12.84 -23.19 -2.68
N GLY A 937 12.56 -22.67 -3.88
CA GLY A 937 11.31 -21.98 -4.19
C GLY A 937 11.19 -20.59 -3.57
N TYR A 938 12.27 -20.03 -3.00
CA TYR A 938 12.29 -18.67 -2.44
C TYR A 938 13.19 -17.75 -3.25
N LEU A 939 12.72 -16.53 -3.47
CA LEU A 939 13.48 -15.45 -4.08
C LEU A 939 14.28 -14.69 -3.03
N GLY A 940 15.53 -14.39 -3.37
CA GLY A 940 16.43 -13.61 -2.54
C GLY A 940 17.68 -13.15 -3.27
N PHE A 941 18.57 -12.52 -2.53
CA PHE A 941 19.87 -12.09 -3.02
C PHE A 941 20.94 -12.25 -1.94
N LEU A 942 22.19 -12.25 -2.37
CA LEU A 942 23.36 -12.28 -1.49
C LEU A 942 24.00 -10.90 -1.43
N ARG A 943 24.48 -10.54 -0.25
CA ARG A 943 25.26 -9.32 -0.06
C ARG A 943 26.36 -9.58 0.95
N ARG A 944 27.56 -9.06 0.66
CA ARG A 944 28.65 -9.03 1.62
C ARG A 944 28.46 -7.87 2.60
N THR A 945 28.39 -8.18 3.87
CA THR A 945 28.15 -7.24 4.98
C THR A 945 29.37 -7.20 5.89
N GLU A 946 29.64 -6.03 6.46
CA GLU A 946 30.72 -5.86 7.45
C GLU A 946 30.29 -6.47 8.79
N CYS A 947 31.17 -7.26 9.41
CA CYS A 947 30.96 -7.74 10.77
C CYS A 947 31.16 -6.57 11.73
N SER A 948 30.07 -6.05 12.30
CA SER A 948 30.09 -4.96 13.27
C SER A 948 30.73 -5.41 14.60
N GLN A 949 32.06 -5.46 14.66
CA GLN A 949 32.78 -5.46 15.94
C GLN A 949 32.72 -4.05 16.52
N SER A 950 31.81 -3.81 17.47
CA SER A 950 31.72 -2.50 18.12
C SER A 950 32.91 -2.28 19.06
N VAL A 951 33.78 -1.35 18.68
CA VAL A 951 34.52 -0.52 19.63
C VAL A 951 33.48 0.21 20.47
N SER A 952 33.56 0.05 21.78
CA SER A 952 32.70 0.72 22.76
C SER A 952 32.90 2.24 22.69
N VAL A 953 31.93 2.97 22.14
CA VAL A 953 31.82 4.42 22.37
C VAL A 953 30.86 4.63 23.54
N LEU A 954 31.41 5.14 24.63
CA LEU A 954 30.69 5.59 25.81
C LEU A 954 29.74 6.72 25.44
N ASP A 955 28.48 6.54 25.82
CA ASP A 955 27.64 7.51 26.53
C ASP A 955 27.76 8.99 26.12
N GLU A 956 26.77 9.51 25.39
CA GLU A 956 26.32 10.89 25.62
C GLU A 956 24.82 11.01 25.31
N THR A 957 24.05 11.13 26.39
CA THR A 957 22.63 11.50 26.40
C THR A 957 22.52 12.94 26.87
N THR A 958 22.34 13.91 25.97
CA THR A 958 21.66 15.18 26.31
C THR A 958 21.11 15.87 25.05
N PRO A 959 19.83 16.29 25.02
CA PRO A 959 19.29 17.10 23.93
C PRO A 959 19.59 18.59 24.22
N SER A 960 20.20 19.30 23.28
CA SER A 960 20.26 20.76 23.34
C SER A 960 19.72 21.39 22.04
N ILE A 961 18.99 22.46 22.26
CA ILE A 961 18.21 23.25 21.31
C ILE A 961 19.11 24.35 20.71
N ALA A 962 18.89 24.62 19.41
CA ALA A 962 19.20 25.84 18.64
C ALA A 962 20.64 26.14 18.17
N SER A 963 20.80 26.20 16.84
CA SER A 963 21.34 27.31 16.00
C SER A 963 21.66 26.73 14.61
N ARG A 964 20.88 27.00 13.56
CA ARG A 964 21.01 28.08 12.57
C ARG A 964 22.41 28.31 11.98
N ASP A 965 22.44 28.04 10.67
CA ASP A 965 23.17 28.70 9.58
C ASP A 965 24.54 28.17 9.10
N SER A 966 24.55 27.93 7.79
CA SER A 966 25.61 28.20 6.79
C SER A 966 26.50 27.08 6.25
N ASP A 967 26.21 26.78 4.97
CA ASP A 967 27.09 26.76 3.79
C ASP A 967 27.77 25.47 3.28
N ASN A 968 27.33 25.10 2.06
CA ASN A 968 28.08 24.65 0.88
C ASN A 968 29.56 24.26 1.05
N ASP A 969 29.97 23.08 0.56
CA ASP A 969 30.53 22.96 -0.79
C ASP A 969 30.86 21.51 -1.19
N SER A 970 31.00 21.34 -2.49
CA SER A 970 31.17 20.11 -3.28
C SER A 970 32.54 19.42 -3.07
N ILE A 971 32.69 18.17 -3.55
CA ILE A 971 33.79 17.74 -4.45
C ILE A 971 33.67 16.25 -4.86
N ASN A 972 33.59 16.03 -6.17
CA ASN A 972 33.95 14.83 -6.92
C ASN A 972 35.48 14.76 -7.08
N SER A 973 36.11 13.58 -6.98
CA SER A 973 37.28 13.12 -7.78
C SER A 973 37.83 11.81 -7.18
N LEU A 974 37.78 10.67 -7.86
CA LEU A 974 38.61 10.16 -8.98
C LEU A 974 39.82 9.32 -8.52
N ASN A 975 40.05 8.24 -9.29
CA ASN A 975 41.28 7.46 -9.49
C ASN A 975 41.54 6.30 -8.48
N GLN A 976 42.03 5.12 -8.86
CA GLN A 976 42.65 4.67 -10.12
C GLN A 976 42.69 3.13 -10.17
N SER A 977 42.70 2.64 -11.40
CA SER A 977 42.98 1.28 -11.86
C SER A 977 44.28 0.66 -11.35
N HIS A 978 44.23 -0.62 -10.92
CA HIS A 978 45.35 -1.55 -11.06
C HIS A 978 44.85 -2.92 -11.54
N ALA A 979 45.50 -3.41 -12.60
CA ALA A 979 45.21 -4.65 -13.30
C ALA A 979 46.14 -5.79 -12.88
N ASN A 980 45.60 -7.01 -13.01
CA ASN A 980 46.23 -8.33 -13.20
C ASN A 980 47.08 -8.95 -12.09
N LEU A 981 46.71 -10.16 -11.67
CA LEU A 981 47.46 -11.40 -11.97
C LEU A 981 46.70 -12.66 -11.49
N ILE A 982 46.70 -13.68 -12.35
CA ILE A 982 46.22 -15.06 -12.13
C ILE A 982 47.14 -15.75 -11.09
N PRO A 983 46.65 -16.77 -10.34
CA PRO A 983 47.50 -17.96 -10.26
C PRO A 983 46.75 -19.29 -10.43
N THR A 984 47.39 -20.12 -11.25
CA THR A 984 47.29 -21.57 -11.33
C THR A 984 47.78 -22.24 -10.05
N THR A 985 47.10 -23.32 -9.66
CA THR A 985 47.53 -24.49 -8.85
C THR A 985 48.91 -24.45 -8.17
N GLY A 986 48.93 -24.51 -6.84
CA GLY A 986 50.10 -24.89 -6.04
C GLY A 986 49.91 -24.67 -4.54
N ASN A 987 49.99 -25.74 -3.75
CA ASN A 987 50.03 -25.70 -2.29
C ASN A 987 51.24 -24.91 -1.78
N SER A 988 51.03 -23.87 -0.98
CA SER A 988 51.93 -23.48 0.12
C SER A 988 51.24 -22.55 1.12
N VAL A 989 51.22 -22.98 2.38
CA VAL A 989 50.81 -22.19 3.54
C VAL A 989 51.82 -21.07 3.77
N THR A 990 51.37 -19.82 3.75
CA THR A 990 52.09 -18.69 4.35
C THR A 990 51.09 -17.75 5.01
N LEU A 991 51.25 -17.59 6.32
CA LEU A 991 50.55 -16.61 7.15
C LEU A 991 51.02 -15.19 6.82
N SER A 992 50.08 -14.31 6.49
CA SER A 992 50.28 -12.86 6.55
C SER A 992 49.05 -12.22 7.20
N GLU A 993 49.18 -11.87 8.47
CA GLU A 993 48.26 -11.03 9.22
C GLU A 993 48.32 -9.59 8.69
N GLN A 994 47.27 -9.18 7.96
CA GLN A 994 46.84 -7.78 7.86
C GLN A 994 45.34 -7.78 8.14
N GLY A 995 44.90 -6.94 9.07
CA GLY A 995 43.52 -6.89 9.55
C GLY A 995 42.55 -6.43 8.47
N GLU A 996 42.02 -7.38 7.70
CA GLU A 996 40.76 -7.22 7.00
C GLU A 996 39.64 -7.31 8.03
N SER A 997 38.79 -6.28 8.11
CA SER A 997 37.49 -6.39 8.77
C SER A 997 36.79 -7.62 8.21
N GLU A 998 36.55 -8.66 9.02
CA GLU A 998 35.91 -9.90 8.55
C GLU A 998 34.55 -9.56 7.93
N GLN A 999 34.47 -9.56 6.60
CA GLN A 999 33.20 -9.42 5.89
C GLN A 999 32.56 -10.80 5.76
N HIS A 1000 31.25 -10.93 6.04
CA HIS A 1000 30.52 -12.18 5.83
C HIS A 1000 29.45 -12.02 4.75
N ASP A 1001 29.11 -13.13 4.10
CA ASP A 1001 28.03 -13.13 3.10
C ASP A 1001 26.69 -13.38 3.80
N ALA A 1002 25.77 -12.44 3.63
CA ALA A 1002 24.43 -12.44 4.20
C ALA A 1002 23.39 -12.80 3.13
N VAL A 1003 22.42 -13.63 3.53
CA VAL A 1003 21.26 -14.00 2.69
C VAL A 1003 20.09 -13.10 3.05
N TYR A 1004 19.48 -12.49 2.02
CA TYR A 1004 18.26 -11.70 2.15
C TYR A 1004 17.13 -12.37 1.40
N VAL A 1005 16.14 -12.87 2.14
CA VAL A 1005 14.93 -13.48 1.58
C VAL A 1005 13.89 -12.40 1.29
N VAL A 1006 13.36 -12.40 0.07
CA VAL A 1006 12.36 -11.44 -0.40
C VAL A 1006 10.97 -12.07 -0.47
N GLY A 1007 10.83 -13.36 -0.75
CA GLY A 1007 9.51 -14.02 -0.70
C GLY A 1007 9.48 -15.35 -1.44
N ALA A 1008 8.36 -16.08 -1.32
CA ALA A 1008 8.16 -17.32 -2.07
C ALA A 1008 7.92 -17.02 -3.55
N LEU A 1009 8.50 -17.85 -4.43
CA LEU A 1009 8.35 -17.74 -5.89
C LEU A 1009 6.89 -17.97 -6.32
N ASP A 1010 6.22 -18.94 -5.69
CA ASP A 1010 4.83 -19.31 -5.99
C ASP A 1010 3.80 -18.22 -5.62
N GLU A 1011 4.19 -17.24 -4.80
CA GLU A 1011 3.33 -16.12 -4.40
C GLU A 1011 3.53 -14.86 -5.25
N VAL A 1012 4.53 -14.84 -6.13
CA VAL A 1012 4.85 -13.64 -6.92
C VAL A 1012 3.71 -13.34 -7.89
N ILE A 1013 3.19 -12.12 -7.81
CA ILE A 1013 2.17 -11.60 -8.71
C ILE A 1013 2.87 -11.00 -9.93
N ALA A 1014 2.76 -11.68 -11.08
CA ALA A 1014 3.24 -11.16 -12.35
C ALA A 1014 2.13 -10.36 -13.05
N LEU A 1015 2.27 -9.02 -13.10
CA LEU A 1015 1.32 -8.13 -13.77
C LEU A 1015 2.08 -7.15 -14.67
N ARG A 1016 1.59 -7.02 -15.92
CA ARG A 1016 2.17 -6.10 -16.92
C ARG A 1016 3.68 -6.31 -17.12
N GLY A 1017 4.15 -7.56 -17.08
CA GLY A 1017 5.55 -7.94 -17.26
C GLY A 1017 6.50 -7.56 -16.11
N MET A 1018 5.95 -7.21 -14.95
CA MET A 1018 6.68 -6.90 -13.73
C MET A 1018 6.24 -7.86 -12.61
N ASN A 1019 7.14 -8.10 -11.65
CA ASN A 1019 6.93 -9.01 -10.54
C ASN A 1019 6.64 -8.24 -9.25
N TYR A 1020 5.58 -8.60 -8.54
CA TYR A 1020 5.15 -7.96 -7.31
C TYR A 1020 5.04 -8.99 -6.19
N HIS A 1021 5.56 -8.65 -5.01
CA HIS A 1021 5.36 -9.49 -3.82
C HIS A 1021 4.09 -9.03 -3.10
N PRO A 1022 3.13 -9.93 -2.83
CA PRO A 1022 1.86 -9.60 -2.17
C PRO A 1022 2.04 -8.80 -0.87
N ILE A 1023 3.01 -9.19 -0.05
CA ILE A 1023 3.32 -8.55 1.24
C ILE A 1023 3.67 -7.06 1.10
N ASP A 1024 4.27 -6.65 -0.02
CA ASP A 1024 4.62 -5.24 -0.25
C ASP A 1024 3.37 -4.40 -0.53
N ILE A 1025 2.39 -4.96 -1.24
CA ILE A 1025 1.11 -4.31 -1.53
C ILE A 1025 0.26 -4.26 -0.26
N GLU A 1026 0.14 -5.38 0.47
CA GLU A 1026 -0.61 -5.49 1.72
C GLU A 1026 -0.10 -4.51 2.77
N ASN A 1027 1.22 -4.37 2.92
CA ASN A 1027 1.80 -3.41 3.85
C ASN A 1027 1.49 -1.95 3.47
N SER A 1028 1.37 -1.63 2.18
CA SER A 1028 0.94 -0.30 1.73
C SER A 1028 -0.54 -0.07 2.02
N VAL A 1029 -1.38 -1.07 1.77
CA VAL A 1029 -2.83 -1.03 2.08
C VAL A 1029 -3.05 -0.87 3.58
N LEU A 1030 -2.35 -1.64 4.42
CA LEU A 1030 -2.44 -1.52 5.88
C LEU A 1030 -2.08 -0.12 6.41
N ARG A 1031 -1.19 0.60 5.72
CA ARG A 1031 -0.79 1.97 6.10
C ARG A 1031 -1.77 3.04 5.61
N CYS A 1032 -2.67 2.73 4.67
CA CYS A 1032 -3.49 3.76 4.04
C CYS A 1032 -4.57 4.31 4.98
N HIS A 1033 -5.10 3.48 5.89
CA HIS A 1033 -6.11 3.91 6.85
C HIS A 1033 -6.03 3.13 8.16
N LYS A 1034 -6.17 3.84 9.29
CA LYS A 1034 -6.02 3.29 10.66
C LYS A 1034 -7.04 2.21 11.05
N ARG A 1035 -8.17 2.12 10.32
CA ARG A 1035 -9.23 1.14 10.58
C ARG A 1035 -9.09 -0.13 9.74
N ILE A 1036 -8.02 -0.25 8.97
CA ILE A 1036 -7.72 -1.50 8.28
C ILE A 1036 -7.05 -2.41 9.28
N ALA A 1037 -7.73 -3.49 9.68
CA ALA A 1037 -7.19 -4.47 10.62
C ALA A 1037 -6.18 -5.38 9.92
N GLU A 1038 -6.59 -5.97 8.79
CA GLU A 1038 -5.78 -6.84 7.95
C GLU A 1038 -6.09 -6.62 6.47
N SER A 1039 -5.19 -7.09 5.61
CA SER A 1039 -5.42 -7.10 4.16
C SER A 1039 -4.76 -8.29 3.48
N ALA A 1040 -5.34 -8.74 2.37
CA ALA A 1040 -4.76 -9.78 1.55
C ALA A 1040 -4.95 -9.44 0.07
N VAL A 1041 -3.96 -9.78 -0.77
CA VAL A 1041 -4.04 -9.53 -2.20
C VAL A 1041 -3.82 -10.79 -3.03
N PHE A 1042 -4.55 -10.90 -4.14
CA PHE A 1042 -4.38 -11.97 -5.11
C PHE A 1042 -4.80 -11.50 -6.50
N THR A 1043 -4.52 -12.32 -7.52
CA THR A 1043 -4.91 -12.03 -8.91
C THR A 1043 -6.16 -12.78 -9.33
N TRP A 1044 -7.03 -12.12 -10.09
CA TRP A 1044 -8.17 -12.71 -10.78
C TRP A 1044 -8.23 -12.17 -12.21
N THR A 1045 -8.23 -13.03 -13.24
CA THR A 1045 -8.33 -12.62 -14.66
C THR A 1045 -7.35 -11.50 -15.09
N ASN A 1046 -6.12 -11.50 -14.57
CA ASN A 1046 -5.08 -10.46 -14.74
C ASN A 1046 -5.39 -9.11 -14.05
N LEU A 1047 -6.41 -9.05 -13.21
CA LEU A 1047 -6.72 -7.94 -12.32
C LEU A 1047 -6.18 -8.24 -10.92
N LEU A 1048 -5.79 -7.17 -10.21
CA LEU A 1048 -5.44 -7.24 -8.80
C LEU A 1048 -6.71 -7.12 -7.95
N VAL A 1049 -6.95 -8.09 -7.09
CA VAL A 1049 -8.01 -8.07 -6.07
C VAL A 1049 -7.37 -7.79 -4.72
N VAL A 1050 -7.92 -6.81 -4.00
CA VAL A 1050 -7.49 -6.43 -2.66
C VAL A 1050 -8.65 -6.67 -1.69
N VAL A 1051 -8.46 -7.55 -0.72
CA VAL A 1051 -9.41 -7.81 0.35
C VAL A 1051 -8.92 -7.08 1.60
N VAL A 1052 -9.82 -6.35 2.26
CA VAL A 1052 -9.51 -5.47 3.39
C VAL A 1052 -10.48 -5.75 4.53
N GLU A 1053 -9.95 -6.04 5.72
CA GLU A 1053 -10.76 -6.16 6.94
C GLU A 1053 -10.97 -4.78 7.57
N LEU A 1054 -12.22 -4.41 7.79
CA LEU A 1054 -12.59 -3.12 8.39
C LEU A 1054 -12.86 -3.26 9.90
N ASP A 1055 -12.03 -2.61 10.72
CA ASP A 1055 -12.28 -2.39 12.15
C ASP A 1055 -13.06 -1.08 12.35
N GLY A 1056 -14.35 -1.10 12.03
CA GLY A 1056 -15.20 0.10 12.04
C GLY A 1056 -16.66 -0.14 11.68
N ASN A 1057 -17.41 0.94 11.48
CA ASN A 1057 -18.80 0.87 11.04
C ASN A 1057 -18.87 0.62 9.52
N GLU A 1058 -19.86 -0.14 9.07
CA GLU A 1058 -20.11 -0.46 7.65
C GLU A 1058 -20.21 0.79 6.76
N SER A 1059 -20.74 1.89 7.29
CA SER A 1059 -20.85 3.19 6.59
C SER A 1059 -19.51 3.77 6.12
N GLU A 1060 -18.39 3.25 6.63
CA GLU A 1060 -17.04 3.68 6.30
C GLU A 1060 -16.34 2.76 5.29
N ALA A 1061 -16.95 1.61 4.95
CA ALA A 1061 -16.37 0.64 4.01
C ALA A 1061 -16.09 1.28 2.65
N LEU A 1062 -17.05 2.04 2.11
CA LEU A 1062 -16.92 2.71 0.81
C LEU A 1062 -15.93 3.87 0.81
N ASP A 1063 -15.59 4.45 1.98
CA ASP A 1063 -14.51 5.44 2.06
C ASP A 1063 -13.14 4.81 1.80
N LEU A 1064 -12.96 3.52 2.10
CA LEU A 1064 -11.69 2.84 1.89
C LEU A 1064 -11.38 2.61 0.41
N VAL A 1065 -12.38 2.46 -0.45
CA VAL A 1065 -12.18 2.08 -1.86
C VAL A 1065 -11.31 3.08 -2.63
N PRO A 1066 -11.57 4.41 -2.60
CA PRO A 1066 -10.67 5.39 -3.22
C PRO A 1066 -9.28 5.41 -2.59
N LEU A 1067 -9.18 5.29 -1.26
CA LEU A 1067 -7.91 5.33 -0.53
C LEU A 1067 -7.00 4.16 -0.91
N VAL A 1068 -7.53 2.94 -0.89
CA VAL A 1068 -6.82 1.71 -1.26
C VAL A 1068 -6.38 1.77 -2.72
N THR A 1069 -7.30 2.14 -3.62
CA THR A 1069 -7.02 2.25 -5.06
C THR A 1069 -5.91 3.27 -5.34
N ASN A 1070 -5.97 4.46 -4.72
CA ASN A 1070 -4.96 5.50 -4.89
C ASN A 1070 -3.61 5.07 -4.32
N THR A 1071 -3.58 4.48 -3.13
CA THR A 1071 -2.34 4.05 -2.47
C THR A 1071 -1.60 2.99 -3.29
N VAL A 1072 -2.32 1.98 -3.79
CA VAL A 1072 -1.74 0.93 -4.64
C VAL A 1072 -1.28 1.51 -5.98
N LEU A 1073 -2.04 2.44 -6.56
CA LEU A 1073 -1.66 3.08 -7.80
C LEU A 1073 -0.40 3.95 -7.66
N GLU A 1074 -0.27 4.73 -6.60
CA GLU A 1074 0.86 5.63 -6.38
C GLU A 1074 2.14 4.90 -5.99
N GLU A 1075 2.06 3.98 -5.01
CA GLU A 1075 3.23 3.25 -4.53
C GLU A 1075 3.63 2.09 -5.47
N HIS A 1076 2.65 1.38 -6.01
CA HIS A 1076 2.87 0.15 -6.80
C HIS A 1076 2.72 0.30 -8.30
N GLN A 1077 2.17 1.42 -8.78
CA GLN A 1077 1.94 1.66 -10.22
C GLN A 1077 1.09 0.53 -10.84
N LEU A 1078 0.16 0.00 -10.04
CA LEU A 1078 -0.80 -1.02 -10.40
C LEU A 1078 -2.21 -0.48 -10.27
N ILE A 1079 -3.09 -0.91 -11.17
CA ILE A 1079 -4.52 -0.63 -11.07
C ILE A 1079 -5.14 -1.78 -10.29
N VAL A 1080 -5.82 -1.44 -9.20
CA VAL A 1080 -6.69 -2.36 -8.47
C VAL A 1080 -7.95 -2.58 -9.31
N GLY A 1081 -8.28 -3.85 -9.57
CA GLY A 1081 -9.49 -4.20 -10.30
C GLY A 1081 -10.70 -4.32 -9.39
N VAL A 1082 -10.53 -4.94 -8.22
CA VAL A 1082 -11.60 -5.15 -7.23
C VAL A 1082 -11.06 -4.88 -5.83
N VAL A 1083 -11.80 -4.09 -5.05
CA VAL A 1083 -11.59 -3.92 -3.61
C VAL A 1083 -12.78 -4.58 -2.90
N VAL A 1084 -12.51 -5.56 -2.05
CA VAL A 1084 -13.52 -6.25 -1.24
C VAL A 1084 -13.31 -5.86 0.21
N VAL A 1085 -14.31 -5.25 0.84
CA VAL A 1085 -14.27 -4.89 2.26
C VAL A 1085 -15.06 -5.95 3.02
N VAL A 1086 -14.47 -6.53 4.06
CA VAL A 1086 -15.04 -7.63 4.84
C VAL A 1086 -14.92 -7.36 6.33
N ASP A 1087 -15.69 -8.10 7.13
CA ASP A 1087 -15.58 -8.06 8.59
C ASP A 1087 -14.21 -8.56 9.10
N PRO A 1088 -13.80 -8.15 10.31
CA PRO A 1088 -12.59 -8.65 10.95
C PRO A 1088 -12.59 -10.17 11.13
N GLY A 1089 -11.46 -10.82 10.82
CA GLY A 1089 -11.25 -12.26 10.98
C GLY A 1089 -11.67 -13.14 9.79
N ILE A 1090 -12.11 -12.53 8.68
CA ILE A 1090 -12.47 -13.25 7.43
C ILE A 1090 -11.22 -13.64 6.64
N VAL A 1091 -10.14 -12.87 6.68
CA VAL A 1091 -8.87 -13.21 6.04
C VAL A 1091 -8.25 -14.40 6.77
N PRO A 1092 -8.15 -15.58 6.14
CA PRO A 1092 -7.71 -16.78 6.83
C PRO A 1092 -6.21 -16.72 7.11
N ILE A 1093 -5.83 -16.78 8.39
CA ILE A 1093 -4.44 -16.83 8.86
C ILE A 1093 -4.19 -18.21 9.45
N ASN A 1094 -3.12 -18.86 9.01
CA ASN A 1094 -2.74 -20.16 9.56
C ASN A 1094 -2.11 -20.02 10.95
N SER A 1095 -1.93 -21.14 11.64
CA SER A 1095 -1.34 -21.17 12.98
C SER A 1095 0.12 -20.72 13.08
N ARG A 1096 0.82 -20.51 11.95
CA ARG A 1096 2.17 -19.91 11.90
C ARG A 1096 2.11 -18.38 11.75
N GLY A 1097 0.92 -17.80 11.58
CA GLY A 1097 0.72 -16.37 11.31
C GLY A 1097 0.81 -15.99 9.83
N GLU A 1098 0.77 -16.97 8.90
CA GLU A 1098 0.83 -16.73 7.46
C GLU A 1098 -0.57 -16.64 6.85
N LYS A 1099 -0.78 -15.69 5.94
CA LYS A 1099 -2.07 -15.47 5.24
C LYS A 1099 -2.31 -16.57 4.19
N GLN A 1100 -3.48 -17.19 4.21
CA GLN A 1100 -3.89 -18.23 3.25
C GLN A 1100 -4.58 -17.62 2.02
N ARG A 1101 -3.81 -16.89 1.21
CA ARG A 1101 -4.33 -16.11 0.06
C ARG A 1101 -5.10 -16.94 -0.96
N MET A 1102 -4.70 -18.18 -1.20
CA MET A 1102 -5.38 -19.07 -2.15
C MET A 1102 -6.74 -19.52 -1.63
N HIS A 1103 -6.86 -19.81 -0.33
CA HIS A 1103 -8.15 -20.14 0.27
C HIS A 1103 -9.12 -18.96 0.18
N LEU A 1104 -8.61 -17.74 0.44
CA LEU A 1104 -9.38 -16.52 0.27
C LEU A 1104 -9.82 -16.29 -1.19
N ARG A 1105 -8.92 -16.54 -2.15
CA ARG A 1105 -9.23 -16.47 -3.58
C ARG A 1105 -10.30 -17.47 -3.99
N ASP A 1106 -10.22 -18.72 -3.52
CA ASP A 1106 -11.18 -19.75 -3.86
C ASP A 1106 -12.55 -19.43 -3.25
N GLY A 1107 -12.59 -18.87 -2.04
CA GLY A 1107 -13.81 -18.32 -1.42
C GLY A 1107 -14.41 -17.16 -2.23
N PHE A 1108 -13.57 -16.24 -2.73
CA PHE A 1108 -14.00 -15.18 -3.64
C PHE A 1108 -14.59 -15.72 -4.95
N LEU A 1109 -13.94 -16.71 -5.56
CA LEU A 1109 -14.41 -17.33 -6.81
C LEU A 1109 -15.69 -18.14 -6.64
N ALA A 1110 -15.91 -18.68 -5.44
CA ALA A 1110 -17.09 -19.47 -5.10
C ALA A 1110 -18.24 -18.64 -4.53
N ASP A 1111 -18.11 -17.31 -4.48
CA ASP A 1111 -19.11 -16.39 -3.93
C ASP A 1111 -19.45 -16.69 -2.45
N GLN A 1112 -18.41 -17.08 -1.68
CA GLN A 1112 -18.51 -17.42 -0.25
C GLN A 1112 -18.03 -16.31 0.68
N LEU A 1113 -17.48 -15.23 0.13
CA LEU A 1113 -17.15 -14.04 0.89
C LEU A 1113 -18.43 -13.20 1.04
N ASP A 1114 -18.72 -12.77 2.25
CA ASP A 1114 -19.82 -11.85 2.57
C ASP A 1114 -19.24 -10.44 2.71
N PRO A 1115 -19.24 -9.61 1.63
CA PRO A 1115 -18.70 -8.26 1.69
C PRO A 1115 -19.67 -7.28 2.37
N ILE A 1116 -19.09 -6.28 3.01
CA ILE A 1116 -19.79 -5.07 3.49
C ILE A 1116 -20.02 -4.14 2.29
#